data_AF-A0A7M3ZUY2-F1
#
_entry.id   AF-A0A7M3ZUY2-F1
#
_cell.length_a   1.000
_cell.length_b   1.000
_cell.length_c   1.000
_cell.angle_alpha   90.00
_cell.angle_beta   90.00
_cell.angle_gamma   90.00
#
_symmetry.space_group_name_H-M   'P 1'
#
loop_
_entity.id
_entity.type
_entity.pdbx_description
1 polymer ?
#
loop_
_entity_poly.entity_id
_entity_poly.type
_entity_poly.pdbx_seq_one_letter_code
_entity_poly.pdbx_strand_id
1 'polypeptide(L)'
;MRTRTIALLSIVLLSLVMVPQFDAAPGGIGSAGDNGCSCHGGPSSDTIVSVTGLPETYNSSETYTFTVTVTNDVMSLYNDGSTEGADPWNERYGGFRILASKGTVTSVDPTLAQEMDGGLTHTNEGNAFRTWDFEWTAPADDSKFVDFKIYGNAVNGGDGFNGDMWNSFETTIAGISAGEMAPSVRALVLLLTAVGLALGLILLGVMWVYYSRSPESFSIYNFWSYLKPWLTTTDHKEVGIMYFLYGFFFFLVGGFLALLFRIQLAIPENTFLTETEYNSFFTLHGTTMIFLAAMPMIAGFMNYVLPLQIGAKDLAFPRINAMGLWLLVFSSPLIYTGIWSGEAADITWVMYPPYSSLTEANLGEGLSQYGSNLGTTAFISGMFMLGASSTLGGVNFITTVFTMRAPGVTWMKMPLFSWSVFVSVFMLYMSLPALVIGLVFLLFDHTIGTVFFTSGGDSLLFQHLFWFFGHPEVYVVIIPSFGIVSEVLATSARRSIFGYKSMVFAMAGIGVVGFIVWGHHMLTSGMDAFWRAAFMITTMAVAIPTGAKIFNWLATIWGGSLVMKTHTLWALGFLVTFTLGGISGMFFPVAGLDIHFHDSYFVVAHFHYVFIGGTVFGLLSGVYYWYPKVTGRKLNETLGLWHFLIGFSSYNAAFWPMHKLGIMGMPRRTHSYLEETGFAEYNMAVSIFAFIFGISQLLLVWNIFSSGRNGEPVGKDPWGGWSLEWSTSSPPPTPSFHDIPTQGDMNELYGHHHDSGDKKSVAEKLWKAKPKGAEE
;
A
#
# COMPACT_ATOMS: atom_id res chain seq x y z
N MET A 1 17.55 31.92 1.86
CA MET A 1 16.69 30.71 1.89
C MET A 1 15.23 31.03 1.58
N ARG A 2 14.57 31.95 2.31
CA ARG A 2 13.17 32.37 2.03
C ARG A 2 12.90 32.72 0.57
N THR A 3 13.77 33.47 -0.10
CA THR A 3 13.57 33.90 -1.50
C THR A 3 13.64 32.75 -2.50
N ARG A 4 14.46 31.72 -2.25
CA ARG A 4 14.54 30.52 -3.10
C ARG A 4 13.38 29.57 -2.87
N THR A 5 12.91 29.43 -1.62
CA THR A 5 11.72 28.64 -1.29
C THR A 5 10.45 29.30 -1.81
N ILE A 6 10.36 30.63 -1.72
CA ILE A 6 9.26 31.40 -2.35
C ILE A 6 9.36 31.28 -3.86
N ALA A 7 10.54 31.42 -4.48
CA ALA A 7 10.67 31.24 -5.93
C ALA A 7 10.28 29.83 -6.39
N LEU A 8 10.68 28.77 -5.67
CA LEU A 8 10.28 27.39 -5.98
C LEU A 8 8.78 27.16 -5.76
N LEU A 9 8.21 27.66 -4.65
CA LEU A 9 6.77 27.59 -4.42
C LEU A 9 5.99 28.40 -5.44
N SER A 10 6.48 29.57 -5.85
CA SER A 10 5.90 30.40 -6.89
C SER A 10 6.01 29.74 -8.26
N ILE A 11 7.10 29.04 -8.58
CA ILE A 11 7.23 28.26 -9.81
C ILE A 11 6.26 27.07 -9.79
N VAL A 12 6.15 26.36 -8.67
CA VAL A 12 5.20 25.25 -8.49
C VAL A 12 3.75 25.74 -8.56
N LEU A 13 3.43 26.88 -7.91
CA LEU A 13 2.12 27.52 -7.99
C LEU A 13 1.85 28.07 -9.39
N LEU A 14 2.81 28.69 -10.08
CA LEU A 14 2.66 29.12 -11.47
C LEU A 14 2.48 27.91 -12.41
N SER A 15 3.16 26.79 -12.17
CA SER A 15 2.97 25.56 -12.95
C SER A 15 1.64 24.87 -12.65
N LEU A 16 1.08 25.07 -11.46
CA LEU A 16 -0.27 24.61 -11.09
C LEU A 16 -1.37 25.56 -11.59
N VAL A 17 -1.03 26.82 -11.88
CA VAL A 17 -1.93 27.84 -12.45
C VAL A 17 -1.84 27.87 -13.99
N MET A 18 -0.88 27.16 -14.59
CA MET A 18 -0.88 26.81 -16.02
C MET A 18 -1.92 25.71 -16.32
N VAL A 19 -3.13 25.89 -15.80
CA VAL A 19 -4.31 25.25 -16.38
C VAL A 19 -4.48 25.91 -17.75
N PRO A 20 -4.60 25.17 -18.85
CA PRO A 20 -4.93 25.77 -20.13
C PRO A 20 -6.15 26.67 -19.94
N GLN A 21 -5.98 27.97 -20.18
CA GLN A 21 -7.10 28.89 -20.27
C GLN A 21 -7.86 28.46 -21.52
N PHE A 22 -9.06 27.94 -21.32
CA PHE A 22 -9.88 27.44 -22.40
C PHE A 22 -10.60 28.61 -23.06
N ASP A 23 -10.44 28.74 -24.37
CA ASP A 23 -11.24 29.66 -25.15
C ASP A 23 -12.59 29.00 -25.44
N ALA A 24 -13.68 29.71 -25.15
CA ALA A 24 -15.00 29.30 -25.65
C ALA A 24 -14.97 29.37 -27.18
N ALA A 25 -15.33 28.28 -27.84
CA ALA A 25 -15.27 28.15 -29.29
C ALA A 25 -16.69 28.12 -29.87
N PRO A 26 -17.04 29.03 -30.80
CA PRO A 26 -18.34 29.03 -31.46
C PRO A 26 -18.65 27.74 -32.22
N GLY A 27 -17.63 26.93 -32.52
CA GLY A 27 -17.71 25.69 -33.30
C GLY A 27 -17.66 24.43 -32.45
N GLY A 28 -18.03 24.47 -31.17
CA GLY A 28 -18.03 23.28 -30.32
C GLY A 28 -16.72 23.02 -29.58
N ILE A 29 -16.78 22.06 -28.67
CA ILE A 29 -15.68 21.68 -27.77
C ILE A 29 -15.42 20.17 -27.86
N GLY A 30 -14.15 19.78 -27.91
CA GLY A 30 -13.73 18.38 -27.89
C GLY A 30 -13.66 17.81 -26.47
N SER A 31 -12.66 16.97 -26.22
CA SER A 31 -12.41 16.26 -24.95
C SER A 31 -12.29 17.18 -23.73
N ALA A 32 -11.91 18.46 -23.95
CA ALA A 32 -11.90 19.49 -22.93
C ALA A 32 -13.29 19.74 -22.29
N GLY A 33 -14.38 19.43 -22.98
CA GLY A 33 -15.76 19.58 -22.51
C GLY A 33 -16.33 18.35 -21.79
N ASP A 34 -15.58 17.26 -21.66
CA ASP A 34 -16.09 15.98 -21.13
C ASP A 34 -16.37 16.01 -19.61
N ASN A 35 -15.87 17.06 -18.95
CA ASN A 35 -16.16 17.38 -17.55
C ASN A 35 -17.05 18.62 -17.39
N GLY A 36 -17.63 19.11 -18.50
CA GLY A 36 -18.51 20.27 -18.56
C GLY A 36 -17.87 21.52 -19.14
N CYS A 37 -18.67 22.57 -19.33
CA CYS A 37 -18.26 23.80 -20.01
C CYS A 37 -17.54 24.76 -19.05
N SER A 38 -16.44 24.31 -18.42
CA SER A 38 -15.75 25.03 -17.35
C SER A 38 -15.19 26.41 -17.74
N CYS A 39 -15.11 26.71 -19.03
CA CYS A 39 -14.77 28.03 -19.57
C CYS A 39 -15.72 29.13 -19.05
N HIS A 40 -16.96 28.76 -18.67
CA HIS A 40 -18.04 29.67 -18.26
C HIS A 40 -18.32 29.67 -16.75
N GLY A 41 -17.47 29.03 -15.95
CA GLY A 41 -17.67 28.85 -14.51
C GLY A 41 -18.28 27.48 -14.14
N GLY A 42 -18.80 27.37 -12.92
CA GLY A 42 -19.42 26.14 -12.42
C GLY A 42 -20.82 25.89 -13.01
N PRO A 43 -21.36 24.66 -12.87
CA PRO A 43 -22.70 24.34 -13.35
C PRO A 43 -23.75 25.17 -12.61
N SER A 44 -24.77 25.62 -13.34
CA SER A 44 -25.88 26.41 -12.81
C SER A 44 -27.17 25.58 -12.76
N SER A 45 -27.83 25.53 -11.62
CA SER A 45 -29.14 24.88 -11.47
C SER A 45 -30.25 25.57 -12.28
N ASP A 46 -30.03 26.82 -12.69
CA ASP A 46 -30.96 27.59 -13.49
C ASP A 46 -30.92 27.24 -14.99
N THR A 47 -29.88 26.49 -15.41
CA THR A 47 -29.81 25.90 -16.76
C THR A 47 -30.34 24.48 -16.71
N ILE A 48 -31.38 24.18 -17.48
CA ILE A 48 -32.00 22.87 -17.55
C ILE A 48 -31.65 22.24 -18.89
N VAL A 49 -30.99 21.08 -18.83
CA VAL A 49 -30.77 20.22 -20.00
C VAL A 49 -31.84 19.15 -19.98
N SER A 50 -32.80 19.26 -20.90
CA SER A 50 -33.91 18.33 -21.05
C SER A 50 -33.65 17.41 -22.25
N VAL A 51 -33.86 16.11 -22.05
CA VAL A 51 -33.65 15.10 -23.09
C VAL A 51 -34.90 14.26 -23.21
N THR A 52 -35.45 14.19 -24.43
CA THR A 52 -36.68 13.47 -24.75
C THR A 52 -36.45 12.53 -25.92
N GLY A 53 -37.01 11.32 -25.88
CA GLY A 53 -36.90 10.35 -26.98
C GLY A 53 -35.84 9.27 -26.78
N LEU A 54 -34.94 9.44 -25.80
CA LEU A 54 -34.11 8.32 -25.34
C LEU A 54 -35.02 7.24 -24.71
N PRO A 55 -34.81 5.96 -25.02
CA PRO A 55 -35.64 4.89 -24.50
C PRO A 55 -35.31 4.59 -23.03
N GLU A 56 -36.24 3.97 -22.30
CA GLU A 56 -35.96 3.44 -20.96
C GLU A 56 -35.09 2.18 -21.01
N THR A 57 -35.25 1.38 -22.07
CA THR A 57 -34.43 0.19 -22.37
C THR A 57 -34.15 0.08 -23.87
N TYR A 58 -33.04 -0.53 -24.26
CA TYR A 58 -32.67 -0.66 -25.68
C TYR A 58 -32.58 -2.11 -26.16
N ASN A 59 -32.88 -2.31 -27.45
CA ASN A 59 -32.60 -3.54 -28.19
C ASN A 59 -31.25 -3.44 -28.90
N SER A 60 -30.60 -4.60 -29.08
CA SER A 60 -29.34 -4.74 -29.81
C SER A 60 -29.39 -4.04 -31.18
N SER A 61 -28.44 -3.12 -31.41
CA SER A 61 -28.25 -2.42 -32.69
C SER A 61 -29.46 -1.62 -33.22
N GLU A 62 -30.45 -1.32 -32.37
CA GLU A 62 -31.57 -0.46 -32.74
C GLU A 62 -31.18 1.03 -32.67
N THR A 63 -31.75 1.84 -33.56
CA THR A 63 -31.53 3.29 -33.61
C THR A 63 -32.72 4.02 -32.99
N TYR A 64 -32.43 4.93 -32.05
CA TYR A 64 -33.41 5.75 -31.35
C TYR A 64 -33.18 7.23 -31.64
N THR A 65 -34.24 7.95 -31.97
CA THR A 65 -34.19 9.41 -32.14
C THR A 65 -34.45 10.09 -30.80
N PHE A 66 -33.62 11.06 -30.44
CA PHE A 66 -33.81 11.86 -29.22
C PHE A 66 -33.46 13.32 -29.46
N THR A 67 -34.09 14.19 -28.68
CA THR A 67 -33.95 15.64 -28.75
C THR A 67 -33.30 16.12 -27.46
N VAL A 68 -32.28 16.97 -27.57
CA VAL A 68 -31.69 17.71 -26.44
C VAL A 68 -32.17 19.15 -26.52
N THR A 69 -32.74 19.67 -25.44
CA THR A 69 -33.15 21.07 -25.30
C THR A 69 -32.54 21.70 -24.06
N VAL A 70 -31.89 22.84 -24.23
CA VAL A 70 -31.25 23.62 -23.16
C VAL A 70 -32.10 24.87 -22.89
N THR A 71 -32.57 25.04 -21.66
CA THR A 71 -33.34 26.23 -21.25
C THR A 71 -32.70 26.93 -20.08
N ASN A 72 -32.77 28.26 -20.07
CA ASN A 72 -32.41 29.10 -18.95
C ASN A 72 -33.15 30.43 -19.08
N ASP A 73 -34.21 30.61 -18.28
CA ASP A 73 -35.15 31.73 -18.39
C ASP A 73 -34.73 32.93 -17.51
N VAL A 74 -33.70 32.78 -16.69
CA VAL A 74 -33.25 33.79 -15.70
C VAL A 74 -31.85 34.32 -16.01
N MET A 75 -31.19 33.79 -17.04
CA MET A 75 -29.88 34.25 -17.49
C MET A 75 -29.96 35.69 -18.01
N SER A 76 -29.10 36.55 -17.46
CA SER A 76 -28.94 37.92 -17.93
C SER A 76 -28.36 37.94 -19.34
N LEU A 77 -29.10 38.53 -20.28
CA LEU A 77 -28.64 38.71 -21.65
C LEU A 77 -27.56 39.79 -21.75
N TYR A 78 -26.63 39.62 -22.68
CA TYR A 78 -25.64 40.64 -22.99
C TYR A 78 -26.35 41.90 -23.54
N ASN A 79 -26.11 43.06 -22.93
CA ASN A 79 -26.64 44.36 -23.36
C ASN A 79 -28.14 44.34 -23.74
N ASP A 80 -28.99 43.80 -22.87
CA ASP A 80 -30.46 43.70 -23.05
C ASP A 80 -30.88 42.92 -24.32
N GLY A 81 -30.06 41.96 -24.75
CA GLY A 81 -30.32 41.14 -25.95
C GLY A 81 -29.72 41.73 -27.23
N SER A 82 -28.61 42.48 -27.15
CA SER A 82 -27.81 42.81 -28.33
C SER A 82 -26.70 41.78 -28.51
N THR A 83 -26.43 41.34 -29.74
CA THR A 83 -25.27 40.50 -30.07
C THR A 83 -24.07 41.35 -30.47
N GLU A 84 -22.84 40.86 -30.24
CA GLU A 84 -21.61 41.54 -30.69
C GLU A 84 -21.26 41.32 -32.17
N GLY A 85 -22.13 40.67 -32.95
CA GLY A 85 -21.94 40.47 -34.38
C GLY A 85 -23.25 40.51 -35.16
N ALA A 86 -23.59 41.68 -35.70
CA ALA A 86 -24.56 42.03 -36.78
C ALA A 86 -25.93 41.32 -36.94
N ASP A 87 -26.22 40.23 -36.24
CA ASP A 87 -27.44 39.44 -36.32
C ASP A 87 -28.32 39.70 -35.09
N PRO A 88 -29.62 39.96 -35.24
CA PRO A 88 -30.50 40.18 -34.11
C PRO A 88 -30.50 38.96 -33.16
N TRP A 89 -30.33 39.22 -31.86
CA TRP A 89 -30.44 38.19 -30.83
C TRP A 89 -31.79 37.50 -30.92
N ASN A 90 -31.76 36.17 -31.07
CA ASN A 90 -32.96 35.37 -31.29
C ASN A 90 -33.31 34.48 -30.09
N GLU A 91 -32.65 34.68 -28.94
CA GLU A 91 -32.77 33.90 -27.69
C GLU A 91 -32.41 32.41 -27.82
N ARG A 92 -31.89 31.98 -28.98
CA ARG A 92 -31.69 30.58 -29.32
C ARG A 92 -30.24 30.14 -29.31
N TYR A 93 -29.28 30.98 -28.96
CA TYR A 93 -27.89 30.54 -28.97
C TYR A 93 -27.58 29.58 -27.82
N GLY A 94 -26.82 28.53 -28.12
CA GLY A 94 -26.53 27.45 -27.20
C GLY A 94 -25.44 26.52 -27.72
N GLY A 95 -24.98 25.64 -26.85
CA GLY A 95 -24.03 24.60 -27.23
C GLY A 95 -24.26 23.31 -26.47
N PHE A 96 -23.77 22.21 -27.01
CA PHE A 96 -23.81 20.92 -26.34
C PHE A 96 -22.50 20.12 -26.49
N ARG A 97 -22.35 19.14 -25.59
CA ARG A 97 -21.39 18.05 -25.68
C ARG A 97 -22.08 16.76 -25.24
N ILE A 98 -22.14 15.75 -26.11
CA ILE A 98 -22.78 14.46 -25.85
C ILE A 98 -21.71 13.35 -25.82
N LEU A 99 -21.73 12.59 -24.73
CA LEU A 99 -20.93 11.41 -24.52
C LEU A 99 -21.87 10.22 -24.29
N ALA A 100 -21.69 9.16 -25.09
CA ALA A 100 -22.32 7.88 -24.86
C ALA A 100 -21.21 6.85 -24.64
N SER A 101 -21.26 6.13 -23.52
CA SER A 101 -20.26 5.09 -23.20
C SER A 101 -20.21 3.96 -24.23
N LYS A 102 -21.31 3.72 -24.95
CA LYS A 102 -21.45 2.72 -26.01
C LYS A 102 -22.49 3.14 -27.05
N GLY A 103 -22.39 2.52 -28.22
CA GLY A 103 -23.20 2.89 -29.38
C GLY A 103 -22.65 4.16 -30.03
N THR A 104 -23.33 4.64 -31.05
CA THR A 104 -22.90 5.80 -31.84
C THR A 104 -24.01 6.83 -31.87
N VAL A 105 -23.68 8.07 -31.51
CA VAL A 105 -24.61 9.20 -31.58
C VAL A 105 -24.27 10.03 -32.82
N THR A 106 -25.26 10.29 -33.66
CA THR A 106 -25.18 11.13 -34.84
C THR A 106 -26.24 12.22 -34.79
N SER A 107 -26.01 13.35 -35.45
CA SER A 107 -27.04 14.39 -35.58
C SER A 107 -27.98 14.07 -36.73
N VAL A 108 -29.27 14.35 -36.55
CA VAL A 108 -30.28 14.26 -37.62
C VAL A 108 -29.98 15.29 -38.70
N ASP A 109 -29.55 16.49 -38.30
CA ASP A 109 -29.00 17.50 -39.20
C ASP A 109 -27.48 17.54 -39.07
N PRO A 110 -26.72 17.01 -40.05
CA PRO A 110 -25.27 16.94 -39.97
C PRO A 110 -24.59 18.31 -40.05
N THR A 111 -25.29 19.39 -40.42
CA THR A 111 -24.68 20.73 -40.42
C THR A 111 -24.62 21.35 -39.02
N LEU A 112 -25.43 20.87 -38.07
CA LEU A 112 -25.55 21.43 -36.72
C LEU A 112 -24.63 20.78 -35.69
N ALA A 113 -24.06 19.61 -36.00
CA ALA A 113 -23.21 18.87 -35.08
C ALA A 113 -22.00 18.27 -35.77
N GLN A 114 -20.95 18.04 -35.01
CA GLN A 114 -19.74 17.36 -35.45
C GLN A 114 -19.18 16.47 -34.35
N GLU A 115 -18.44 15.44 -34.75
CA GLU A 115 -17.68 14.59 -33.84
C GLU A 115 -16.33 15.24 -33.56
N MET A 116 -15.96 15.32 -32.28
CA MET A 116 -14.68 15.84 -31.81
C MET A 116 -14.24 15.05 -30.57
N ASP A 117 -13.04 14.47 -30.64
CA ASP A 117 -12.38 13.72 -29.56
C ASP A 117 -13.27 12.67 -28.86
N GLY A 118 -13.94 11.81 -29.62
CA GLY A 118 -14.71 10.69 -29.05
C GLY A 118 -16.11 11.07 -28.58
N GLY A 119 -16.65 12.22 -28.99
CA GLY A 119 -18.09 12.41 -28.95
C GLY A 119 -18.61 13.60 -29.73
N LEU A 120 -19.92 13.85 -29.59
CA LEU A 120 -20.61 14.82 -30.42
C LEU A 120 -20.65 16.22 -29.76
N THR A 121 -20.44 17.26 -30.56
CA THR A 121 -20.59 18.67 -30.17
C THR A 121 -21.25 19.47 -31.31
N HIS A 122 -21.55 20.74 -31.08
CA HIS A 122 -22.20 21.62 -32.04
C HIS A 122 -21.18 22.20 -33.05
N THR A 123 -21.63 22.55 -34.25
CA THR A 123 -20.86 23.36 -35.19
C THR A 123 -21.13 24.86 -34.98
N ASN A 124 -20.45 25.73 -35.75
CA ASN A 124 -20.77 27.16 -35.78
C ASN A 124 -22.24 27.44 -36.14
N GLU A 125 -22.83 26.64 -37.03
CA GLU A 125 -24.25 26.74 -37.40
C GLU A 125 -25.14 26.18 -36.29
N GLY A 126 -24.72 25.10 -35.65
CA GLY A 126 -25.38 24.49 -34.50
C GLY A 126 -25.48 25.42 -33.29
N ASN A 127 -24.56 26.38 -33.15
CA ASN A 127 -24.54 27.35 -32.07
C ASN A 127 -25.80 28.26 -32.06
N ALA A 128 -26.46 28.46 -33.20
CA ALA A 128 -27.65 29.31 -33.30
C ALA A 128 -28.93 28.67 -32.70
N PHE A 129 -28.81 27.49 -32.08
CA PHE A 129 -29.92 26.68 -31.56
C PHE A 129 -29.73 26.32 -30.09
N ARG A 130 -30.86 26.02 -29.42
CA ARG A 130 -30.93 25.45 -28.07
C ARG A 130 -31.62 24.09 -28.04
N THR A 131 -32.05 23.63 -29.20
CA THR A 131 -32.74 22.37 -29.40
C THR A 131 -32.14 21.70 -30.62
N TRP A 132 -31.69 20.46 -30.45
CA TRP A 132 -31.09 19.65 -31.51
C TRP A 132 -31.64 18.22 -31.46
N ASP A 133 -31.82 17.63 -32.63
CA ASP A 133 -32.29 16.26 -32.80
C ASP A 133 -31.12 15.34 -33.19
N PHE A 134 -31.05 14.19 -32.54
CA PHE A 134 -29.99 13.21 -32.69
C PHE A 134 -30.57 11.81 -32.89
N GLU A 135 -29.75 10.94 -33.46
CA GLU A 135 -29.98 9.51 -33.53
C GLU A 135 -28.89 8.80 -32.73
N TRP A 136 -29.29 7.90 -31.83
CA TRP A 136 -28.39 7.00 -31.16
C TRP A 136 -28.60 5.58 -31.66
N THR A 137 -27.57 4.99 -32.26
CA THR A 137 -27.56 3.56 -32.58
C THR A 137 -26.94 2.79 -31.43
N ALA A 138 -27.76 1.95 -30.78
CA ALA A 138 -27.39 1.16 -29.62
C ALA A 138 -26.32 0.11 -29.93
N PRO A 139 -25.52 -0.34 -28.93
CA PRO A 139 -24.53 -1.39 -29.14
C PRO A 139 -25.20 -2.73 -29.50
N ALA A 140 -24.44 -3.62 -30.14
CA ALA A 140 -24.91 -4.97 -30.48
C ALA A 140 -25.09 -5.89 -29.26
N ASP A 141 -24.46 -5.56 -28.12
CA ASP A 141 -24.56 -6.32 -26.88
C ASP A 141 -25.61 -5.68 -25.96
N ASP A 142 -26.81 -6.26 -25.93
CA ASP A 142 -27.97 -5.79 -25.14
C ASP A 142 -27.97 -6.30 -23.68
N SER A 143 -26.89 -6.92 -23.21
CA SER A 143 -26.70 -7.27 -21.80
C SER A 143 -26.10 -6.12 -20.98
N LYS A 144 -25.77 -5.00 -21.61
CA LYS A 144 -24.97 -3.91 -21.03
C LYS A 144 -25.80 -2.69 -20.70
N PHE A 145 -25.35 -1.92 -19.73
CA PHE A 145 -25.82 -0.56 -19.49
C PHE A 145 -25.06 0.42 -20.39
N VAL A 146 -25.74 1.48 -20.82
CA VAL A 146 -25.16 2.59 -21.58
C VAL A 146 -25.39 3.88 -20.82
N ASP A 147 -24.30 4.45 -20.32
CA ASP A 147 -24.28 5.76 -19.70
C ASP A 147 -24.24 6.86 -20.77
N PHE A 148 -25.13 7.83 -20.63
CA PHE A 148 -25.19 9.07 -21.37
C PHE A 148 -24.85 10.23 -20.46
N LYS A 149 -23.96 11.10 -20.94
CA LYS A 149 -23.63 12.37 -20.30
C LYS A 149 -23.76 13.47 -21.34
N ILE A 150 -24.70 14.37 -21.11
CA ILE A 150 -25.07 15.43 -22.04
C ILE A 150 -24.90 16.76 -21.34
N TYR A 151 -23.95 17.55 -21.82
CA TYR A 151 -23.74 18.92 -21.37
C TYR A 151 -24.48 19.88 -22.28
N GLY A 152 -25.11 20.88 -21.68
CA GLY A 152 -25.79 21.96 -22.39
C GLY A 152 -25.35 23.31 -21.85
N ASN A 153 -24.99 24.22 -22.76
CA ASN A 153 -24.63 25.60 -22.48
C ASN A 153 -25.71 26.53 -23.04
N ALA A 154 -26.26 27.39 -22.19
CA ALA A 154 -27.11 28.51 -22.59
C ALA A 154 -26.23 29.75 -22.79
N VAL A 155 -26.20 30.27 -24.02
CA VAL A 155 -25.38 31.42 -24.39
C VAL A 155 -26.16 32.71 -24.17
N ASN A 156 -25.51 33.76 -23.64
CA ASN A 156 -26.13 35.05 -23.30
C ASN A 156 -26.06 36.13 -24.40
N GLY A 157 -25.25 35.91 -25.44
CA GLY A 157 -25.16 36.74 -26.64
C GLY A 157 -23.97 37.68 -26.76
N GLY A 158 -23.03 37.68 -25.82
CA GLY A 158 -21.76 38.41 -25.95
C GLY A 158 -20.67 37.61 -26.69
N ASP A 159 -19.65 38.29 -27.24
CA ASP A 159 -18.47 37.62 -27.81
C ASP A 159 -17.49 37.27 -26.67
N GLY A 160 -17.78 36.20 -25.93
CA GLY A 160 -16.89 35.68 -24.89
C GLY A 160 -17.54 34.68 -23.96
N PHE A 161 -16.79 34.20 -22.97
CA PHE A 161 -17.26 33.19 -22.02
C PHE A 161 -18.03 33.75 -20.80
N ASN A 162 -18.12 35.08 -20.66
CA ASN A 162 -18.69 35.72 -19.48
C ASN A 162 -20.22 35.81 -19.56
N GLY A 163 -20.90 35.16 -18.60
CA GLY A 163 -22.34 35.26 -18.38
C GLY A 163 -23.18 34.17 -19.06
N ASP A 164 -22.55 33.29 -19.83
CA ASP A 164 -23.12 32.00 -20.23
C ASP A 164 -23.27 31.08 -19.01
N MET A 165 -24.26 30.19 -19.07
CA MET A 165 -24.52 29.23 -18.00
C MET A 165 -24.72 27.84 -18.57
N TRP A 166 -24.15 26.83 -17.92
CA TRP A 166 -24.26 25.44 -18.37
C TRP A 166 -24.73 24.53 -17.25
N ASN A 167 -25.26 23.38 -17.65
CA ASN A 167 -25.55 22.26 -16.76
C ASN A 167 -25.45 20.94 -17.54
N SER A 168 -25.72 19.82 -16.87
CA SER A 168 -25.68 18.49 -17.47
C SER A 168 -26.93 17.68 -17.21
N PHE A 169 -27.19 16.75 -18.13
CA PHE A 169 -28.13 15.66 -17.98
C PHE A 169 -27.36 14.34 -18.05
N GLU A 170 -27.59 13.46 -17.08
CA GLU A 170 -27.00 12.12 -17.03
C GLU A 170 -28.11 11.08 -16.93
N THR A 171 -28.00 10.01 -17.73
CA THR A 171 -28.90 8.87 -17.63
C THR A 171 -28.18 7.59 -17.99
N THR A 172 -28.67 6.46 -17.49
CA THR A 172 -28.18 5.13 -17.81
C THR A 172 -29.33 4.35 -18.44
N ILE A 173 -29.13 3.86 -19.66
CA ILE A 173 -30.12 3.07 -20.39
C ILE A 173 -29.70 1.60 -20.33
N ALA A 174 -30.60 0.74 -19.86
CA ALA A 174 -30.36 -0.69 -19.76
C ALA A 174 -30.67 -1.39 -21.10
N GLY A 175 -29.83 -2.34 -21.52
CA GLY A 175 -30.21 -3.23 -22.61
C GLY A 175 -31.31 -4.19 -22.16
N ILE A 176 -32.12 -4.70 -23.10
CA ILE A 176 -33.26 -5.57 -22.78
C ILE A 176 -32.87 -6.86 -22.05
N SER A 177 -31.62 -7.29 -22.21
CA SER A 177 -31.02 -8.46 -21.53
C SER A 177 -30.15 -8.07 -20.33
N ALA A 178 -30.10 -6.78 -19.96
CA ALA A 178 -29.33 -6.33 -18.81
C ALA A 178 -30.04 -6.73 -17.50
N GLY A 179 -29.27 -7.25 -16.54
CA GLY A 179 -29.78 -7.60 -15.20
C GLY A 179 -30.19 -6.38 -14.37
N GLU A 180 -30.54 -6.57 -13.10
CA GLU A 180 -30.81 -5.44 -12.20
C GLU A 180 -29.54 -4.58 -12.04
N MET A 181 -29.68 -3.26 -12.18
CA MET A 181 -28.61 -2.31 -11.93
C MET A 181 -28.34 -2.30 -10.42
N ALA A 182 -27.30 -3.01 -10.00
CA ALA A 182 -26.89 -3.03 -8.60
C ALA A 182 -26.67 -1.57 -8.14
N PRO A 183 -27.21 -1.14 -6.99
CA PRO A 183 -26.90 0.17 -6.44
C PRO A 183 -25.41 0.20 -6.11
N SER A 184 -24.60 0.71 -7.04
CA SER A 184 -23.17 0.84 -6.84
C SER A 184 -22.94 1.98 -5.86
N VAL A 185 -22.79 1.68 -4.57
CA VAL A 185 -21.77 2.44 -3.85
C VAL A 185 -20.47 2.00 -4.50
N ARG A 186 -19.96 2.80 -5.46
CA ARG A 186 -18.73 2.51 -6.19
C ARG A 186 -17.70 2.08 -5.15
N ALA A 187 -17.12 0.90 -5.25
CA ALA A 187 -16.26 0.40 -4.19
C ALA A 187 -15.04 1.33 -3.98
N LEU A 188 -14.71 2.09 -5.01
CA LEU A 188 -13.85 3.25 -4.96
C LEU A 188 -14.30 4.32 -3.95
N VAL A 189 -15.57 4.71 -3.94
CA VAL A 189 -16.15 5.63 -2.95
C VAL A 189 -16.07 5.03 -1.55
N LEU A 190 -16.32 3.72 -1.37
CA LEU A 190 -16.12 3.08 -0.06
C LEU A 190 -14.67 3.17 0.40
N LEU A 191 -13.72 2.89 -0.49
CA LEU A 191 -12.29 3.00 -0.19
C LEU A 191 -11.89 4.44 0.14
N LEU A 192 -12.27 5.41 -0.69
CA LEU A 192 -11.98 6.82 -0.47
C LEU A 192 -12.61 7.35 0.81
N THR A 193 -13.85 6.93 1.11
CA THR A 193 -14.54 7.28 2.35
C THR A 193 -13.84 6.66 3.55
N ALA A 194 -13.44 5.39 3.48
CA ALA A 194 -12.74 4.71 4.56
C ALA A 194 -11.37 5.34 4.83
N VAL A 195 -10.60 5.62 3.78
CA VAL A 195 -9.29 6.30 3.89
C VAL A 195 -9.47 7.72 4.41
N GLY A 196 -10.41 8.49 3.86
CA GLY A 196 -10.72 9.85 4.31
C GLY A 196 -11.15 9.89 5.78
N LEU A 197 -12.02 8.97 6.19
CA LEU A 197 -12.44 8.81 7.59
C LEU A 197 -11.25 8.44 8.47
N ALA A 198 -10.41 7.49 8.06
CA ALA A 198 -9.26 7.07 8.83
C ALA A 198 -8.24 8.20 9.01
N LEU A 199 -7.94 8.96 7.95
CA LEU A 199 -7.10 10.16 8.02
C LEU A 199 -7.73 11.24 8.92
N GLY A 200 -9.05 11.45 8.82
CA GLY A 200 -9.79 12.35 9.70
C GLY A 200 -9.71 11.94 11.16
N LEU A 201 -9.90 10.66 11.47
CA LEU A 201 -9.77 10.10 12.82
C LEU A 201 -8.34 10.20 13.35
N ILE A 202 -7.32 10.01 12.51
CA ILE A 202 -5.92 10.23 12.88
C ILE A 202 -5.71 11.71 13.22
N LEU A 203 -6.16 12.63 12.37
CA LEU A 203 -6.02 14.06 12.62
C LEU A 203 -6.72 14.47 13.92
N LEU A 204 -7.97 14.03 14.12
CA LEU A 204 -8.72 14.26 15.35
C LEU A 204 -8.02 13.62 16.56
N GLY A 205 -7.45 12.42 16.41
CA GLY A 205 -6.68 11.75 17.44
C GLY A 205 -5.41 12.52 17.82
N VAL A 206 -4.67 13.05 16.84
CA VAL A 206 -3.47 13.88 17.07
C VAL A 206 -3.85 15.21 17.72
N MET A 207 -4.91 15.86 17.25
CA MET A 207 -5.45 17.07 17.87
C MET A 207 -5.93 16.81 19.30
N TRP A 208 -6.58 15.68 19.54
CA TRP A 208 -7.03 15.25 20.86
C TRP A 208 -5.85 14.96 21.81
N VAL A 209 -4.79 14.31 21.33
CA VAL A 209 -3.56 14.09 22.10
C VAL A 209 -2.91 15.43 22.45
N TYR A 210 -2.88 16.38 21.52
CA TYR A 210 -2.39 17.72 21.77
C TYR A 210 -3.24 18.44 22.85
N TYR A 211 -4.56 18.43 22.69
CA TYR A 211 -5.51 18.97 23.69
C TYR A 211 -5.33 18.32 25.06
N SER A 212 -5.20 17.00 25.12
CA SER A 212 -5.07 16.24 26.38
C SER A 212 -3.77 16.54 27.12
N ARG A 213 -2.69 16.87 26.42
CA ARG A 213 -1.38 17.18 27.02
C ARG A 213 -1.24 18.64 27.43
N SER A 214 -1.91 19.55 26.72
CA SER A 214 -1.76 20.99 26.95
C SER A 214 -3.08 21.74 26.72
N PRO A 215 -4.12 21.45 27.51
CA PRO A 215 -5.48 21.96 27.28
C PRO A 215 -5.56 23.49 27.33
N GLU A 216 -4.78 24.11 28.22
CA GLU A 216 -4.72 25.56 28.39
C GLU A 216 -4.10 26.31 27.19
N SER A 217 -3.29 25.62 26.38
CA SER A 217 -2.61 26.21 25.22
C SER A 217 -3.27 25.83 23.89
N PHE A 218 -4.34 25.03 23.91
CA PHE A 218 -4.93 24.46 22.72
C PHE A 218 -5.52 25.56 21.81
N SER A 219 -4.91 25.76 20.65
CA SER A 219 -5.45 26.57 19.56
C SER A 219 -4.95 26.00 18.23
N ILE A 220 -5.65 26.29 17.13
CA ILE A 220 -5.20 25.86 15.79
C ILE A 220 -3.82 26.43 15.44
N TYR A 221 -3.53 27.65 15.92
CA TYR A 221 -2.23 28.29 15.75
C TYR A 221 -1.12 27.53 16.49
N ASN A 222 -1.39 27.09 17.73
CA ASN A 222 -0.42 26.33 18.52
C ASN A 222 -0.31 24.86 18.11
N PHE A 223 -1.31 24.30 17.42
CA PHE A 223 -1.26 22.95 16.87
C PHE A 223 -0.09 22.78 15.88
N TRP A 224 0.18 23.79 15.06
CA TRP A 224 1.36 23.78 14.18
C TRP A 224 2.67 23.72 14.96
N SER A 225 2.76 24.44 16.09
CA SER A 225 3.93 24.39 16.99
C SER A 225 4.11 23.01 17.63
N TYR A 226 3.01 22.28 17.87
CA TYR A 226 3.05 20.88 18.33
C TYR A 226 3.50 19.91 17.22
N LEU A 227 3.06 20.11 15.98
CA LEU A 227 3.34 19.22 14.86
C LEU A 227 4.76 19.42 14.29
N LYS A 228 5.25 20.66 14.24
CA LYS A 228 6.53 21.03 13.65
C LYS A 228 7.72 20.20 14.17
N PRO A 229 7.89 19.95 15.48
CA PRO A 229 8.94 19.07 16.00
C PRO A 229 8.92 17.67 15.37
N TRP A 230 7.75 17.04 15.25
CA TRP A 230 7.60 15.73 14.59
C TRP A 230 7.96 15.80 13.10
N LEU A 231 7.55 16.86 12.40
CA LEU A 231 7.84 17.00 10.96
C LEU A 231 9.32 17.24 10.65
N THR A 232 10.06 17.80 11.62
CA THR A 232 11.46 18.24 11.43
C THR A 232 12.46 17.44 12.27
N THR A 233 11.99 16.41 12.97
CA THR A 233 12.83 15.60 13.85
C THR A 233 13.87 14.81 13.08
N THR A 234 14.98 14.56 13.76
CA THR A 234 16.04 13.64 13.31
C THR A 234 16.28 12.53 14.31
N ASP A 235 15.55 12.51 15.43
CA ASP A 235 15.69 11.47 16.45
C ASP A 235 15.16 10.14 15.89
N HIS A 236 16.03 9.12 15.82
CA HIS A 236 15.66 7.78 15.36
C HIS A 236 14.43 7.18 16.08
N LYS A 237 14.17 7.57 17.33
CA LYS A 237 13.00 7.10 18.08
C LYS A 237 11.71 7.69 17.53
N GLU A 238 11.70 9.00 17.29
CA GLU A 238 10.52 9.70 16.75
C GLU A 238 10.30 9.33 15.28
N VAL A 239 11.37 9.27 14.48
CA VAL A 239 11.30 8.77 13.09
C VAL A 239 10.80 7.32 13.06
N GLY A 240 11.28 6.46 13.97
CA GLY A 240 10.82 5.08 14.09
C GLY A 240 9.34 4.95 14.44
N ILE A 241 8.83 5.80 15.35
CA ILE A 241 7.39 5.88 15.64
C ILE A 241 6.61 6.26 14.39
N MET A 242 7.07 7.27 13.63
CA MET A 242 6.38 7.69 12.40
C MET A 242 6.37 6.60 11.33
N TYR A 243 7.48 5.90 11.11
CA TYR A 243 7.53 4.74 10.21
C TYR A 243 6.54 3.65 10.63
N PHE A 244 6.50 3.32 11.93
CA PHE A 244 5.58 2.31 12.43
C PHE A 244 4.13 2.72 12.27
N LEU A 245 3.76 3.95 12.65
CA LEU A 245 2.38 4.44 12.54
C LEU A 245 1.93 4.54 11.09
N TYR A 246 2.81 5.01 10.21
CA TYR A 246 2.57 5.02 8.76
C TYR A 246 2.31 3.59 8.24
N GLY A 247 3.20 2.65 8.58
CA GLY A 247 3.07 1.26 8.14
C GLY A 247 1.83 0.59 8.71
N PHE A 248 1.51 0.85 9.97
CA PHE A 248 0.32 0.31 10.62
C PHE A 248 -0.98 0.88 10.04
N PHE A 249 -0.99 2.16 9.64
CA PHE A 249 -2.11 2.74 8.90
C PHE A 249 -2.31 2.01 7.57
N PHE A 250 -1.26 1.86 6.76
CA PHE A 250 -1.36 1.16 5.48
C PHE A 250 -1.59 -0.35 5.64
N PHE A 251 -1.25 -0.97 6.77
CA PHE A 251 -1.65 -2.33 7.11
C PHE A 251 -3.18 -2.46 7.19
N LEU A 252 -3.85 -1.48 7.81
CA LEU A 252 -5.31 -1.44 7.86
C LEU A 252 -5.92 -1.14 6.49
N VAL A 253 -5.34 -0.22 5.71
CA VAL A 253 -5.80 0.08 4.34
C VAL A 253 -5.65 -1.14 3.43
N GLY A 254 -4.49 -1.80 3.45
CA GLY A 254 -4.24 -3.03 2.70
C GLY A 254 -5.17 -4.17 3.11
N GLY A 255 -5.42 -4.33 4.41
CA GLY A 255 -6.42 -5.26 4.92
C GLY A 255 -7.84 -4.95 4.42
N PHE A 256 -8.23 -3.68 4.41
CA PHE A 256 -9.53 -3.25 3.91
C PHE A 256 -9.70 -3.54 2.41
N LEU A 257 -8.67 -3.24 1.58
CA LEU A 257 -8.66 -3.62 0.17
C LEU A 257 -8.88 -5.12 -0.03
N ALA A 258 -8.29 -5.96 0.84
CA ALA A 258 -8.53 -7.40 0.81
C ALA A 258 -9.99 -7.77 1.05
N LEU A 259 -10.61 -7.15 2.04
CA LEU A 259 -12.01 -7.42 2.37
C LEU A 259 -12.95 -7.08 1.21
N LEU A 260 -12.67 -6.02 0.44
CA LEU A 260 -13.48 -5.65 -0.73
C LEU A 260 -13.52 -6.76 -1.80
N PHE A 261 -12.37 -7.27 -2.22
CA PHE A 261 -12.37 -8.37 -3.20
C PHE A 261 -12.77 -9.72 -2.59
N ARG A 262 -12.74 -9.87 -1.25
CA ARG A 262 -13.35 -11.02 -0.57
C ARG A 262 -14.87 -10.98 -0.57
N ILE A 263 -15.50 -9.80 -0.58
CA ILE A 263 -16.94 -9.68 -0.83
C ILE A 263 -17.24 -10.16 -2.25
N GLN A 264 -16.51 -9.64 -3.24
CA GLN A 264 -16.65 -10.07 -4.64
C GLN A 264 -16.57 -11.60 -4.76
N LEU A 265 -15.58 -12.23 -4.13
CA LEU A 265 -15.39 -13.67 -4.20
C LEU A 265 -16.29 -14.50 -3.28
N ALA A 266 -17.13 -13.91 -2.43
CA ALA A 266 -17.87 -14.66 -1.41
C ALA A 266 -18.87 -15.65 -2.02
N ILE A 267 -19.47 -15.30 -3.17
CA ILE A 267 -20.44 -16.13 -3.90
C ILE A 267 -20.04 -16.23 -5.38
N PRO A 268 -20.47 -17.28 -6.10
CA PRO A 268 -20.30 -17.38 -7.55
C PRO A 268 -20.94 -16.18 -8.25
N GLU A 269 -20.37 -15.76 -9.38
CA GLU A 269 -20.98 -14.80 -10.31
C GLU A 269 -21.43 -13.47 -9.66
N ASN A 270 -20.77 -13.08 -8.57
CA ASN A 270 -21.06 -11.83 -7.88
C ASN A 270 -20.73 -10.61 -8.75
N THR A 271 -21.43 -9.51 -8.54
CA THR A 271 -21.29 -8.27 -9.32
C THR A 271 -20.90 -7.08 -8.43
N PHE A 272 -20.37 -7.33 -7.23
CA PHE A 272 -20.01 -6.29 -6.26
C PHE A 272 -18.88 -5.38 -6.75
N LEU A 273 -17.85 -5.95 -7.39
CA LEU A 273 -16.78 -5.20 -8.06
C LEU A 273 -16.88 -5.41 -9.57
N THR A 274 -16.51 -4.41 -10.34
CA THR A 274 -16.14 -4.61 -11.75
C THR A 274 -14.79 -5.34 -11.85
N GLU A 275 -14.46 -5.88 -13.03
CA GLU A 275 -13.18 -6.53 -13.29
C GLU A 275 -12.01 -5.56 -13.09
N THR A 276 -12.15 -4.32 -13.55
CA THR A 276 -11.14 -3.26 -13.40
C THR A 276 -10.92 -2.88 -11.93
N GLU A 277 -11.99 -2.73 -11.14
CA GLU A 277 -11.87 -2.46 -9.70
C GLU A 277 -11.21 -3.63 -8.96
N TYR A 278 -11.61 -4.87 -9.25
CA TYR A 278 -10.98 -6.05 -8.67
C TYR A 278 -9.49 -6.09 -8.98
N ASN A 279 -9.11 -5.86 -10.25
CA ASN A 279 -7.72 -5.88 -10.67
C ASN A 279 -6.90 -4.79 -9.99
N SER A 280 -7.46 -3.60 -9.88
CA SER A 280 -6.85 -2.47 -9.19
C SER A 280 -6.69 -2.74 -7.69
N PHE A 281 -7.73 -3.25 -7.02
CA PHE A 281 -7.69 -3.47 -5.58
C PHE A 281 -6.76 -4.59 -5.17
N PHE A 282 -6.65 -5.69 -5.92
CA PHE A 282 -5.66 -6.70 -5.59
C PHE A 282 -4.23 -6.20 -5.87
N THR A 283 -4.04 -5.39 -6.93
CA THR A 283 -2.76 -4.74 -7.25
C THR A 283 -2.29 -3.85 -6.10
N LEU A 284 -3.20 -3.00 -5.63
CA LEU A 284 -2.94 -2.09 -4.51
C LEU A 284 -2.83 -2.83 -3.18
N HIS A 285 -3.61 -3.89 -2.94
CA HIS A 285 -3.51 -4.69 -1.71
C HIS A 285 -2.10 -5.28 -1.56
N GLY A 286 -1.61 -5.99 -2.58
CA GLY A 286 -0.28 -6.61 -2.54
C GLY A 286 0.82 -5.56 -2.34
N THR A 287 0.76 -4.48 -3.11
CA THR A 287 1.74 -3.37 -3.04
C THR A 287 1.72 -2.70 -1.67
N THR A 288 0.53 -2.43 -1.15
CA THR A 288 0.34 -1.76 0.14
C THR A 288 0.82 -2.63 1.29
N MET A 289 0.47 -3.92 1.31
CA MET A 289 0.85 -4.82 2.39
C MET A 289 2.36 -5.03 2.48
N ILE A 290 3.04 -5.14 1.34
CA ILE A 290 4.50 -5.35 1.33
C ILE A 290 5.24 -4.03 1.56
N PHE A 291 5.04 -3.05 0.67
CA PHE A 291 5.91 -1.88 0.58
C PHE A 291 5.47 -0.70 1.47
N LEU A 292 4.17 -0.55 1.70
CA LEU A 292 3.65 0.56 2.50
C LEU A 292 3.31 0.17 3.94
N ALA A 293 3.15 -1.13 4.22
CA ALA A 293 2.79 -1.63 5.55
C ALA A 293 3.94 -2.37 6.24
N ALA A 294 4.29 -3.58 5.76
CA ALA A 294 5.27 -4.41 6.46
C ALA A 294 6.67 -3.80 6.48
N MET A 295 7.18 -3.33 5.34
CA MET A 295 8.50 -2.68 5.29
C MET A 295 8.59 -1.47 6.23
N PRO A 296 7.65 -0.50 6.23
CA PRO A 296 7.71 0.62 7.17
C PRO A 296 7.51 0.21 8.62
N MET A 297 6.66 -0.78 8.93
CA MET A 297 6.56 -1.29 10.31
C MET A 297 7.88 -1.88 10.80
N ILE A 298 8.56 -2.68 9.95
CA ILE A 298 9.90 -3.21 10.22
C ILE A 298 10.90 -2.07 10.39
N ALA A 299 10.91 -1.10 9.47
CA ALA A 299 11.76 0.08 9.56
C ALA A 299 11.51 0.87 10.85
N GLY A 300 10.28 0.89 11.36
CA GLY A 300 9.93 1.46 12.66
C GLY A 300 10.64 0.77 13.82
N PHE A 301 10.61 -0.57 13.87
CA PHE A 301 11.38 -1.34 14.86
C PHE A 301 12.89 -1.16 14.70
N MET A 302 13.39 -1.17 13.45
CA MET A 302 14.81 -0.96 13.17
C MET A 302 15.28 0.39 13.67
N ASN A 303 14.57 1.46 13.33
CA ASN A 303 14.86 2.81 13.78
C ASN A 303 14.84 2.92 15.30
N TYR A 304 13.80 2.38 15.94
CA TYR A 304 13.63 2.56 17.38
C TYR A 304 14.61 1.69 18.20
N VAL A 305 14.72 0.41 17.87
CA VAL A 305 15.36 -0.61 18.72
C VAL A 305 16.84 -0.82 18.39
N LEU A 306 17.24 -0.82 17.12
CA LEU A 306 18.63 -1.16 16.74
C LEU A 306 19.66 -0.24 17.41
N PRO A 307 19.54 1.11 17.35
CA PRO A 307 20.52 1.98 18.00
C PRO A 307 20.61 1.75 19.49
N LEU A 308 19.48 1.46 20.15
CA LEU A 308 19.43 1.12 21.58
C LEU A 308 20.19 -0.17 21.86
N GLN A 309 19.96 -1.21 21.06
CA GLN A 309 20.60 -2.53 21.21
C GLN A 309 22.11 -2.54 21.01
N ILE A 310 22.63 -1.65 20.15
CA ILE A 310 24.07 -1.55 19.89
C ILE A 310 24.76 -0.47 20.73
N GLY A 311 24.02 0.25 21.59
CA GLY A 311 24.56 1.30 22.44
C GLY A 311 24.91 2.60 21.70
N ALA A 312 24.31 2.83 20.53
CA ALA A 312 24.49 4.06 19.75
C ALA A 312 23.58 5.18 20.26
N LYS A 313 24.02 6.43 20.11
CA LYS A 313 23.22 7.61 20.48
C LYS A 313 22.09 7.90 19.48
N ASP A 314 22.35 7.61 18.21
CA ASP A 314 21.47 7.81 17.06
C ASP A 314 22.01 6.97 15.87
N LEU A 315 21.41 7.09 14.69
CA LEU A 315 21.91 6.56 13.42
C LEU A 315 23.08 7.40 12.86
N ALA A 316 23.78 6.87 11.85
CA ALA A 316 24.98 7.48 11.28
C ALA A 316 24.64 8.76 10.51
N PHE A 317 23.49 8.78 9.85
CA PHE A 317 22.99 9.91 9.07
C PHE A 317 21.54 10.25 9.47
N PRO A 318 21.31 10.94 10.60
CA PRO A 318 19.97 11.22 11.11
C PRO A 318 19.06 11.99 10.15
N ARG A 319 19.62 12.90 9.33
CA ARG A 319 18.86 13.64 8.31
C ARG A 319 18.48 12.78 7.11
N ILE A 320 19.35 11.86 6.70
CA ILE A 320 19.06 10.90 5.63
C ILE A 320 17.95 9.96 6.07
N ASN A 321 17.93 9.58 7.35
CA ASN A 321 16.86 8.80 7.94
C ASN A 321 15.48 9.48 7.81
N ALA A 322 15.40 10.76 8.20
CA ALA A 322 14.19 11.55 8.07
C ALA A 322 13.79 11.74 6.60
N MET A 323 14.75 11.96 5.70
CA MET A 323 14.49 12.05 4.25
C MET A 323 13.91 10.74 3.70
N GLY A 324 14.43 9.58 4.11
CA GLY A 324 13.87 8.28 3.75
C GLY A 324 12.39 8.17 4.12
N LEU A 325 12.01 8.61 5.33
CA LEU A 325 10.61 8.59 5.77
C LEU A 325 9.74 9.46 4.87
N TRP A 326 10.20 10.67 4.54
CA TRP A 326 9.39 11.58 3.71
C TRP A 326 9.24 11.08 2.27
N LEU A 327 10.27 10.48 1.68
CA LEU A 327 10.16 9.83 0.37
C LEU A 327 9.11 8.70 0.40
N LEU A 328 9.09 7.90 1.46
CA LEU A 328 8.04 6.90 1.68
C LEU A 328 6.65 7.55 1.76
N VAL A 329 6.48 8.58 2.58
CA VAL A 329 5.19 9.27 2.74
C VAL A 329 4.69 9.86 1.42
N PHE A 330 5.56 10.51 0.63
CA PHE A 330 5.16 11.08 -0.66
C PHE A 330 4.93 10.04 -1.76
N SER A 331 5.38 8.79 -1.57
CA SER A 331 5.19 7.73 -2.58
C SER A 331 3.77 7.18 -2.60
N SER A 332 3.08 7.24 -1.47
CA SER A 332 1.73 6.68 -1.33
C SER A 332 0.70 7.46 -2.14
N PRO A 333 0.70 8.81 -2.14
CA PRO A 333 -0.11 9.59 -3.05
C PRO A 333 0.11 9.15 -4.51
N LEU A 334 1.35 9.00 -4.97
CA LEU A 334 1.62 8.56 -6.35
C LEU A 334 1.03 7.17 -6.64
N ILE A 335 1.22 6.20 -5.72
CA ILE A 335 0.67 4.83 -5.83
C ILE A 335 -0.86 4.82 -5.91
N TYR A 336 -1.51 5.70 -5.14
CA TYR A 336 -2.97 5.78 -5.07
C TYR A 336 -3.56 6.82 -6.05
N THR A 337 -2.75 7.53 -6.84
CA THR A 337 -3.24 8.63 -7.69
C THR A 337 -4.31 8.18 -8.66
N GLY A 338 -4.11 7.01 -9.28
CA GLY A 338 -5.08 6.44 -10.21
C GLY A 338 -6.47 6.18 -9.60
N ILE A 339 -6.57 5.95 -8.29
CA ILE A 339 -7.87 5.82 -7.61
C ILE A 339 -8.64 7.14 -7.68
N TRP A 340 -8.00 8.27 -7.44
CA TRP A 340 -8.69 9.57 -7.44
C TRP A 340 -9.05 10.05 -8.85
N SER A 341 -8.27 9.65 -9.86
CA SER A 341 -8.54 9.99 -11.26
C SER A 341 -9.49 9.02 -11.96
N GLY A 342 -9.87 7.89 -11.33
CA GLY A 342 -10.70 6.85 -11.95
C GLY A 342 -9.92 5.87 -12.85
N GLU A 343 -8.60 6.00 -12.92
CA GLU A 343 -7.69 5.19 -13.73
C GLU A 343 -6.68 4.46 -12.84
N ALA A 344 -7.16 3.65 -11.88
CA ALA A 344 -6.27 2.94 -10.96
C ALA A 344 -5.35 1.94 -11.68
N ALA A 345 -4.15 1.74 -11.14
CA ALA A 345 -3.20 0.78 -11.69
C ALA A 345 -3.70 -0.65 -11.43
N ASP A 346 -3.75 -1.46 -12.49
CA ASP A 346 -4.28 -2.83 -12.49
C ASP A 346 -3.22 -3.87 -12.91
N ILE A 347 -1.95 -3.48 -12.87
CA ILE A 347 -0.79 -4.22 -13.39
C ILE A 347 -0.17 -5.22 -12.41
N THR A 348 -0.86 -5.54 -11.31
CA THR A 348 -0.38 -6.37 -10.19
C THR A 348 0.76 -5.74 -9.39
N TRP A 349 0.98 -6.20 -8.15
CA TRP A 349 2.12 -5.75 -7.33
C TRP A 349 3.50 -6.09 -7.92
N VAL A 350 3.52 -6.96 -8.94
CA VAL A 350 4.74 -7.38 -9.64
C VAL A 350 5.02 -6.49 -10.84
N MET A 351 4.00 -5.86 -11.45
CA MET A 351 4.14 -4.98 -12.62
C MET A 351 4.74 -5.69 -13.83
N TYR A 352 4.21 -6.87 -14.19
CA TYR A 352 4.78 -7.66 -15.29
C TYR A 352 4.47 -7.07 -16.67
N PRO A 353 5.50 -6.85 -17.51
CA PRO A 353 5.35 -6.81 -18.96
C PRO A 353 5.02 -8.20 -19.53
N PRO A 354 4.38 -8.29 -20.71
CA PRO A 354 4.07 -7.16 -21.59
C PRO A 354 2.91 -6.29 -21.07
N TYR A 355 2.04 -6.81 -20.19
CA TYR A 355 0.82 -6.12 -19.74
C TYR A 355 1.06 -4.70 -19.20
N SER A 356 2.08 -4.53 -18.34
CA SER A 356 2.41 -3.22 -17.78
C SER A 356 3.24 -2.31 -18.69
N SER A 357 3.45 -2.64 -19.97
CA SER A 357 4.20 -1.84 -20.96
C SER A 357 3.40 -1.66 -22.26
N LEU A 358 2.10 -2.01 -22.25
CA LEU A 358 1.22 -1.86 -23.41
C LEU A 358 0.83 -0.39 -23.59
N THR A 359 1.63 0.40 -24.29
CA THR A 359 1.35 1.82 -24.57
C THR A 359 0.84 2.02 -26.00
N GLU A 360 0.16 3.15 -26.24
CA GLU A 360 -0.33 3.52 -27.58
C GLU A 360 0.82 3.61 -28.58
N ALA A 361 1.93 4.23 -28.16
CA ALA A 361 3.15 4.37 -28.95
C ALA A 361 3.74 3.02 -29.39
N ASN A 362 3.54 1.95 -28.63
CA ASN A 362 4.19 0.66 -28.86
C ASN A 362 3.26 -0.37 -29.52
N LEU A 363 1.94 -0.25 -29.39
CA LEU A 363 0.97 -1.27 -29.82
C LEU A 363 -0.34 -0.75 -30.45
N GLY A 364 -0.49 0.57 -30.60
CA GLY A 364 -1.70 1.21 -31.14
C GLY A 364 -2.85 1.32 -30.13
N GLU A 365 -3.81 2.21 -30.44
CA GLU A 365 -4.92 2.63 -29.56
C GLU A 365 -5.76 1.47 -29.00
N GLY A 366 -5.96 0.40 -29.78
CA GLY A 366 -6.78 -0.74 -29.38
C GLY A 366 -6.18 -1.62 -28.28
N LEU A 367 -4.85 -1.61 -28.10
CA LEU A 367 -4.17 -2.40 -27.05
C LEU A 367 -3.69 -1.53 -25.88
N SER A 368 -3.54 -0.22 -26.09
CA SER A 368 -3.14 0.73 -25.04
C SER A 368 -4.20 0.96 -23.97
N GLN A 369 -5.46 0.61 -24.24
CA GLN A 369 -6.54 0.61 -23.25
C GLN A 369 -6.29 -0.36 -22.08
N TYR A 370 -5.34 -1.30 -22.20
CA TYR A 370 -5.03 -2.29 -21.17
C TYR A 370 -3.68 -2.02 -20.52
N GLY A 371 -3.62 -1.96 -19.19
CA GLY A 371 -2.37 -1.91 -18.42
C GLY A 371 -1.55 -0.60 -18.48
N SER A 372 -1.77 0.29 -19.46
CA SER A 372 -1.15 1.62 -19.51
C SER A 372 -2.20 2.72 -19.37
N ASN A 373 -2.17 3.43 -18.23
CA ASN A 373 -2.96 4.62 -17.99
C ASN A 373 -2.17 5.62 -17.11
N LEU A 374 -2.70 6.82 -16.89
CA LEU A 374 -2.00 7.85 -16.11
C LEU A 374 -1.75 7.39 -14.67
N GLY A 375 -2.71 6.68 -14.07
CA GLY A 375 -2.56 6.13 -12.73
C GLY A 375 -1.49 5.04 -12.62
N THR A 376 -1.25 4.28 -13.69
CA THR A 376 -0.18 3.27 -13.77
C THR A 376 1.18 3.94 -13.83
N THR A 377 1.33 5.00 -14.63
CA THR A 377 2.55 5.80 -14.68
C THR A 377 2.85 6.44 -13.31
N ALA A 378 1.82 6.96 -12.63
CA ALA A 378 1.96 7.48 -11.26
C ALA A 378 2.34 6.36 -10.27
N PHE A 379 1.73 5.18 -10.39
CA PHE A 379 2.05 4.02 -9.57
C PHE A 379 3.52 3.60 -9.71
N ILE A 380 4.03 3.46 -10.93
CA ILE A 380 5.44 3.11 -11.20
C ILE A 380 6.38 4.19 -10.63
N SER A 381 6.02 5.47 -10.76
CA SER A 381 6.77 6.59 -10.19
C SER A 381 6.82 6.53 -8.65
N GLY A 382 5.70 6.17 -8.02
CA GLY A 382 5.64 5.94 -6.58
C GLY A 382 6.51 4.76 -6.13
N MET A 383 6.49 3.65 -6.88
CA MET A 383 7.37 2.49 -6.66
C MET A 383 8.85 2.86 -6.77
N PHE A 384 9.22 3.70 -7.74
CA PHE A 384 10.59 4.20 -7.86
C PHE A 384 11.00 5.02 -6.63
N MET A 385 10.10 5.88 -6.13
CA MET A 385 10.38 6.69 -4.95
C MET A 385 10.49 5.86 -3.65
N LEU A 386 9.76 4.74 -3.54
CA LEU A 386 9.97 3.73 -2.49
C LEU A 386 11.36 3.11 -2.56
N GLY A 387 11.85 2.81 -3.77
CA GLY A 387 13.23 2.36 -3.98
C GLY A 387 14.26 3.39 -3.52
N ALA A 388 14.03 4.67 -3.81
CA ALA A 388 14.91 5.74 -3.32
C ALA A 388 14.91 5.82 -1.77
N SER A 389 13.74 5.76 -1.14
CA SER A 389 13.60 5.73 0.33
C SER A 389 14.40 4.59 0.97
N SER A 390 14.22 3.37 0.45
CA SER A 390 14.87 2.16 0.95
C SER A 390 16.38 2.15 0.75
N THR A 391 16.87 2.72 -0.36
CA THR A 391 18.32 2.88 -0.62
C THR A 391 18.98 3.74 0.45
N LEU A 392 18.36 4.89 0.79
CA LEU A 392 18.86 5.79 1.82
C LEU A 392 18.86 5.13 3.21
N GLY A 393 17.81 4.35 3.52
CA GLY A 393 17.74 3.53 4.72
C GLY A 393 18.88 2.52 4.80
N GLY A 394 19.10 1.75 3.74
CA GLY A 394 20.15 0.73 3.64
C GLY A 394 21.54 1.30 3.95
N VAL A 395 21.95 2.38 3.28
CA VAL A 395 23.23 3.05 3.52
C VAL A 395 23.39 3.46 4.99
N ASN A 396 22.33 4.03 5.57
CA ASN A 396 22.35 4.54 6.93
C ASN A 396 22.51 3.41 7.97
N PHE A 397 21.66 2.39 7.93
CA PHE A 397 21.70 1.28 8.89
C PHE A 397 22.99 0.46 8.76
N ILE A 398 23.46 0.18 7.54
CA ILE A 398 24.74 -0.50 7.31
C ILE A 398 25.86 0.30 7.98
N THR A 399 25.96 1.60 7.68
CA THR A 399 27.02 2.46 8.25
C THR A 399 26.94 2.51 9.78
N THR A 400 25.75 2.62 10.35
CA THR A 400 25.54 2.61 11.82
C THR A 400 26.07 1.34 12.45
N VAL A 401 25.71 0.16 11.94
CA VAL A 401 26.14 -1.11 12.52
C VAL A 401 27.67 -1.28 12.42
N PHE A 402 28.29 -0.85 11.32
CA PHE A 402 29.74 -0.93 11.17
C PHE A 402 30.51 0.00 12.11
N THR A 403 30.01 1.23 12.33
CA THR A 403 30.83 2.32 12.88
C THR A 403 30.41 2.82 14.26
N MET A 404 29.20 2.54 14.72
CA MET A 404 28.61 3.17 15.93
C MET A 404 28.30 2.22 17.08
N ARG A 405 28.70 0.94 16.99
CA ARG A 405 28.56 0.00 18.11
C ARG A 405 29.34 0.47 19.33
N ALA A 406 28.73 0.36 20.49
CA ALA A 406 29.36 0.66 21.76
C ALA A 406 30.55 -0.29 22.04
N PRO A 407 31.55 0.15 22.84
CA PRO A 407 32.67 -0.70 23.23
C PRO A 407 32.20 -2.04 23.83
N GLY A 408 32.84 -3.14 23.44
CA GLY A 408 32.47 -4.50 23.88
C GLY A 408 31.34 -5.17 23.07
N VAL A 409 30.54 -4.41 22.31
CA VAL A 409 29.54 -4.96 21.37
C VAL A 409 30.25 -5.46 20.10
N THR A 410 30.93 -6.60 20.23
CA THR A 410 31.58 -7.27 19.10
C THR A 410 30.55 -7.93 18.18
N TRP A 411 30.95 -8.29 16.96
CA TRP A 411 30.09 -9.00 16.00
C TRP A 411 29.38 -10.21 16.63
N MET A 412 30.09 -11.07 17.35
CA MET A 412 29.50 -12.28 17.97
C MET A 412 28.89 -12.05 19.36
N LYS A 413 28.64 -10.79 19.74
CA LYS A 413 27.94 -10.40 20.99
C LYS A 413 26.71 -9.52 20.74
N MET A 414 26.50 -9.09 19.50
CA MET A 414 25.37 -8.26 19.10
C MET A 414 24.03 -9.03 19.19
N PRO A 415 22.92 -8.43 19.69
CA PRO A 415 21.63 -9.13 19.80
C PRO A 415 21.13 -9.69 18.47
N LEU A 416 20.29 -10.73 18.52
CA LEU A 416 19.84 -11.42 17.29
C LEU A 416 18.91 -10.53 16.45
N PHE A 417 18.14 -9.65 17.07
CA PHE A 417 17.39 -8.62 16.34
C PHE A 417 18.31 -7.66 15.58
N SER A 418 19.37 -7.16 16.22
CA SER A 418 20.34 -6.28 15.53
C SER A 418 21.08 -7.00 14.38
N TRP A 419 21.41 -8.29 14.53
CA TRP A 419 21.95 -9.11 13.44
C TRP A 419 20.95 -9.31 12.31
N SER A 420 19.70 -9.60 12.65
CA SER A 420 18.67 -9.87 11.65
C SER A 420 18.37 -8.61 10.82
N VAL A 421 18.29 -7.45 11.48
CA VAL A 421 18.19 -6.16 10.80
C VAL A 421 19.40 -5.91 9.91
N PHE A 422 20.63 -6.12 10.40
CA PHE A 422 21.84 -5.93 9.61
C PHE A 422 21.84 -6.78 8.33
N VAL A 423 21.49 -8.06 8.42
CA VAL A 423 21.38 -8.95 7.25
C VAL A 423 20.30 -8.45 6.30
N SER A 424 19.11 -8.13 6.82
CA SER A 424 17.98 -7.64 6.04
C SER A 424 18.31 -6.35 5.26
N VAL A 425 18.88 -5.33 5.90
CA VAL A 425 19.24 -4.08 5.19
C VAL A 425 20.36 -4.26 4.18
N PHE A 426 21.29 -5.18 4.43
CA PHE A 426 22.36 -5.48 3.48
C PHE A 426 21.81 -6.19 2.23
N MET A 427 20.90 -7.15 2.42
CA MET A 427 20.19 -7.79 1.30
C MET A 427 19.40 -6.78 0.48
N LEU A 428 18.58 -5.96 1.14
CA LEU A 428 17.79 -4.91 0.51
C LEU A 428 18.69 -3.98 -0.31
N TYR A 429 19.76 -3.45 0.28
CA TYR A 429 20.66 -2.53 -0.43
C TYR A 429 21.30 -3.16 -1.69
N MET A 430 21.63 -4.46 -1.63
CA MET A 430 22.26 -5.17 -2.75
C MET A 430 21.27 -5.60 -3.84
N SER A 431 20.01 -5.89 -3.49
CA SER A 431 19.01 -6.40 -4.43
C SER A 431 18.21 -5.29 -5.11
N LEU A 432 18.00 -4.17 -4.41
CA LEU A 432 17.15 -3.05 -4.84
C LEU A 432 17.54 -2.39 -6.17
N PRO A 433 18.83 -2.26 -6.55
CA PRO A 433 19.19 -1.70 -7.86
C PRO A 433 18.53 -2.43 -9.04
N ALA A 434 18.30 -3.74 -8.95
CA ALA A 434 17.64 -4.49 -10.03
C ALA A 434 16.18 -4.05 -10.23
N LEU A 435 15.42 -3.87 -9.15
CA LEU A 435 14.06 -3.32 -9.22
C LEU A 435 14.08 -1.90 -9.76
N VAL A 436 14.96 -1.03 -9.24
CA VAL A 436 15.02 0.38 -9.65
C VAL A 436 15.31 0.50 -11.15
N ILE A 437 16.21 -0.31 -11.70
CA ILE A 437 16.48 -0.35 -13.14
C ILE A 437 15.24 -0.80 -13.92
N GLY A 438 14.57 -1.88 -13.48
CA GLY A 438 13.34 -2.36 -14.11
C GLY A 438 12.22 -1.31 -14.11
N LEU A 439 12.03 -0.60 -13.00
CA LEU A 439 11.05 0.49 -12.88
C LEU A 439 11.39 1.68 -13.77
N VAL A 440 12.68 2.05 -13.91
CA VAL A 440 13.11 3.12 -14.82
C VAL A 440 12.85 2.74 -16.27
N PHE A 441 13.16 1.51 -16.68
CA PHE A 441 12.84 1.04 -18.02
C PHE A 441 11.33 1.05 -18.28
N LEU A 442 10.53 0.62 -17.29
CA LEU A 442 9.08 0.62 -17.42
C LEU A 442 8.53 2.05 -17.51
N LEU A 443 9.06 2.97 -16.70
CA LEU A 443 8.70 4.39 -16.76
C LEU A 443 9.08 5.00 -18.11
N PHE A 444 10.21 4.62 -18.69
CA PHE A 444 10.60 5.09 -20.02
C PHE A 444 9.71 4.54 -21.14
N ASP A 445 9.30 3.28 -21.05
CA ASP A 445 8.32 2.71 -21.98
C ASP A 445 6.99 3.50 -21.92
N HIS A 446 6.59 3.96 -20.73
CA HIS A 446 5.38 4.76 -20.50
C HIS A 446 5.49 6.23 -20.93
N THR A 447 6.65 6.86 -20.79
CA THR A 447 6.77 8.33 -20.84
C THR A 447 7.51 8.87 -22.05
N ILE A 448 8.49 8.13 -22.56
CA ILE A 448 9.34 8.58 -23.68
C ILE A 448 9.27 7.63 -24.88
N GLY A 449 8.45 6.57 -24.81
CA GLY A 449 8.19 5.64 -25.90
C GLY A 449 9.34 4.68 -26.19
N THR A 450 10.10 4.26 -25.15
CA THR A 450 11.02 3.14 -25.31
C THR A 450 10.25 1.81 -25.41
N VAL A 451 10.96 0.76 -25.82
CA VAL A 451 10.40 -0.59 -26.05
C VAL A 451 11.26 -1.66 -25.37
N PHE A 452 11.64 -1.45 -24.10
CA PHE A 452 12.51 -2.38 -23.39
C PHE A 452 11.89 -3.78 -23.23
N PHE A 453 10.56 -3.84 -23.04
CA PHE A 453 9.85 -5.07 -22.71
C PHE A 453 8.81 -5.53 -23.74
N THR A 454 8.59 -4.73 -24.79
CA THR A 454 7.62 -4.98 -25.87
C THR A 454 8.27 -4.71 -27.23
N SER A 455 7.59 -5.00 -28.34
CA SER A 455 7.99 -4.57 -29.69
C SER A 455 9.46 -4.83 -30.08
N GLY A 456 9.98 -6.00 -29.72
CA GLY A 456 11.38 -6.41 -29.94
C GLY A 456 12.26 -6.45 -28.68
N GLY A 457 11.75 -5.88 -27.57
CA GLY A 457 12.28 -6.05 -26.22
C GLY A 457 11.95 -7.41 -25.59
N ASP A 458 12.35 -7.62 -24.34
CA ASP A 458 12.23 -8.91 -23.64
C ASP A 458 11.42 -8.78 -22.35
N SER A 459 10.18 -9.30 -22.35
CA SER A 459 9.32 -9.31 -21.15
C SER A 459 9.88 -10.17 -20.00
N LEU A 460 10.67 -11.22 -20.30
CA LEU A 460 11.29 -12.07 -19.27
C LEU A 460 12.44 -11.35 -18.56
N LEU A 461 13.09 -10.38 -19.20
CA LEU A 461 14.09 -9.53 -18.56
C LEU A 461 13.52 -8.85 -17.31
N PHE A 462 12.31 -8.29 -17.40
CA PHE A 462 11.67 -7.68 -16.24
C PHE A 462 11.41 -8.71 -15.14
N GLN A 463 10.98 -9.94 -15.47
CA GLN A 463 10.78 -10.98 -14.47
C GLN A 463 12.09 -11.31 -13.73
N HIS A 464 13.21 -11.39 -14.44
CA HIS A 464 14.51 -11.58 -13.81
C HIS A 464 14.90 -10.40 -12.91
N LEU A 465 14.76 -9.15 -13.38
CA LEU A 465 15.06 -7.95 -12.59
C LEU A 465 14.19 -7.88 -11.33
N PHE A 466 12.88 -8.10 -11.48
CA PHE A 466 11.93 -8.08 -10.38
C PHE A 466 12.23 -9.19 -9.39
N TRP A 467 12.43 -10.45 -9.80
CA TRP A 467 12.63 -11.53 -8.83
C TRP A 467 14.02 -11.57 -8.22
N PHE A 468 15.05 -11.10 -8.93
CA PHE A 468 16.37 -10.89 -8.33
C PHE A 468 16.29 -9.91 -7.16
N PHE A 469 15.40 -8.92 -7.23
CA PHE A 469 15.02 -8.11 -6.08
C PHE A 469 14.06 -8.84 -5.13
N GLY A 470 12.97 -9.36 -5.68
CA GLY A 470 11.74 -9.73 -5.00
C GLY A 470 11.86 -10.98 -4.15
N HIS A 471 12.81 -11.86 -4.45
CA HIS A 471 13.08 -12.99 -3.56
C HIS A 471 13.98 -12.61 -2.37
N PRO A 472 15.10 -11.87 -2.52
CA PRO A 472 15.78 -11.25 -1.39
C PRO A 472 14.85 -10.38 -0.51
N GLU A 473 14.14 -9.41 -1.10
CA GLU A 473 12.69 -9.28 -0.96
C GLU A 473 12.00 -9.88 0.28
N VAL A 474 11.42 -11.05 0.04
CA VAL A 474 10.68 -11.81 1.04
C VAL A 474 11.54 -12.20 2.26
N TYR A 475 12.87 -12.26 2.11
CA TYR A 475 13.77 -12.46 3.25
C TYR A 475 14.00 -11.19 4.06
N VAL A 476 14.10 -10.03 3.41
CA VAL A 476 14.22 -8.71 4.05
C VAL A 476 13.06 -8.49 5.02
N VAL A 477 11.84 -8.93 4.67
CA VAL A 477 10.66 -8.77 5.53
C VAL A 477 10.53 -9.83 6.63
N ILE A 478 11.07 -11.04 6.47
CA ILE A 478 10.91 -12.12 7.48
C ILE A 478 12.08 -12.19 8.49
N ILE A 479 13.30 -11.89 8.06
CA ILE A 479 14.49 -11.99 8.90
C ILE A 479 14.39 -11.09 10.14
N PRO A 480 13.96 -9.82 10.05
CA PRO A 480 13.73 -8.98 11.23
C PRO A 480 12.77 -9.63 12.24
N SER A 481 11.66 -10.21 11.77
CA SER A 481 10.71 -10.94 12.62
C SER A 481 11.35 -12.16 13.31
N PHE A 482 12.28 -12.88 12.66
CA PHE A 482 13.08 -13.90 13.33
C PHE A 482 13.91 -13.34 14.49
N GLY A 483 14.46 -12.15 14.32
CA GLY A 483 15.16 -11.43 15.37
C GLY A 483 14.25 -11.08 16.53
N ILE A 484 13.06 -10.51 16.26
CA ILE A 484 12.06 -10.17 17.27
C ILE A 484 11.67 -11.43 18.07
N VAL A 485 11.31 -12.51 17.39
CA VAL A 485 10.92 -13.78 18.03
C VAL A 485 12.07 -14.35 18.87
N SER A 486 13.32 -14.21 18.42
CA SER A 486 14.48 -14.64 19.20
C SER A 486 14.62 -13.89 20.53
N GLU A 487 14.47 -12.57 20.52
CA GLU A 487 14.52 -11.74 21.73
C GLU A 487 13.34 -12.04 22.68
N VAL A 488 12.13 -12.17 22.13
CA VAL A 488 10.92 -12.45 22.91
C VAL A 488 10.98 -13.84 23.54
N LEU A 489 11.35 -14.88 22.80
CA LEU A 489 11.43 -16.24 23.33
C LEU A 489 12.55 -16.39 24.37
N ALA A 490 13.72 -15.80 24.14
CA ALA A 490 14.81 -15.81 25.12
C ALA A 490 14.42 -15.10 26.43
N THR A 491 13.80 -13.92 26.32
CA THR A 491 13.31 -13.16 27.49
C THR A 491 12.22 -13.94 28.23
N SER A 492 11.22 -14.44 27.50
CA SER A 492 10.07 -15.13 28.08
C SER A 492 10.44 -16.48 28.70
N ALA A 493 11.38 -17.21 28.10
CA ALA A 493 11.90 -18.46 28.65
C ALA A 493 12.86 -18.25 29.84
N ARG A 494 13.31 -17.00 30.08
CA ARG A 494 14.35 -16.63 31.06
C ARG A 494 15.65 -17.41 30.84
N ARG A 495 16.02 -17.58 29.57
CA ARG A 495 17.23 -18.30 29.15
C ARG A 495 17.91 -17.56 28.01
N SER A 496 19.22 -17.73 27.91
CA SER A 496 19.93 -17.34 26.68
C SER A 496 19.43 -18.16 25.49
N ILE A 497 19.48 -17.55 24.31
CA ILE A 497 19.11 -18.25 23.07
C ILE A 497 20.04 -19.46 22.86
N PHE A 498 19.44 -20.62 22.62
CA PHE A 498 20.20 -21.82 22.26
C PHE A 498 20.82 -21.63 20.87
N GLY A 499 22.09 -22.01 20.73
CA GLY A 499 22.76 -21.98 19.43
C GLY A 499 22.94 -20.57 18.84
N TYR A 500 23.22 -19.53 19.65
CA TYR A 500 23.42 -18.15 19.15
C TYR A 500 24.30 -18.06 17.90
N LYS A 501 25.48 -18.69 17.89
CA LYS A 501 26.38 -18.67 16.72
C LYS A 501 25.72 -19.33 15.50
N SER A 502 25.03 -20.45 15.71
CA SER A 502 24.27 -21.14 14.65
C SER A 502 23.16 -20.25 14.09
N MET A 503 22.43 -19.51 14.94
CA MET A 503 21.42 -18.53 14.51
C MET A 503 22.02 -17.41 13.65
N VAL A 504 23.16 -16.84 14.07
CA VAL A 504 23.86 -15.80 13.31
C VAL A 504 24.28 -16.31 11.93
N PHE A 505 24.96 -17.46 11.87
CA PHE A 505 25.37 -18.05 10.59
C PHE A 505 24.18 -18.47 9.72
N ALA A 506 23.09 -18.94 10.31
CA ALA A 506 21.88 -19.27 9.57
C ALA A 506 21.25 -18.02 8.93
N MET A 507 21.15 -16.90 9.64
CA MET A 507 20.64 -15.65 9.08
C MET A 507 21.56 -15.09 7.99
N ALA A 508 22.87 -15.04 8.23
CA ALA A 508 23.84 -14.60 7.22
C ALA A 508 23.84 -15.52 5.99
N GLY A 509 23.71 -16.83 6.20
CA GLY A 509 23.61 -17.84 5.13
C GLY A 509 22.36 -17.63 4.27
N ILE A 510 21.19 -17.38 4.87
CA ILE A 510 19.98 -17.00 4.12
C ILE A 510 20.24 -15.71 3.33
N GLY A 511 20.96 -14.75 3.92
CA GLY A 511 21.34 -13.51 3.25
C GLY A 511 22.15 -13.69 1.97
N VAL A 512 23.03 -14.69 1.93
CA VAL A 512 23.81 -15.02 0.72
C VAL A 512 22.99 -15.87 -0.24
N VAL A 513 22.32 -16.92 0.25
CA VAL A 513 21.59 -17.87 -0.61
C VAL A 513 20.39 -17.19 -1.27
N GLY A 514 19.79 -16.16 -0.65
CA GLY A 514 18.69 -15.39 -1.24
C GLY A 514 18.99 -14.82 -2.63
N PHE A 515 20.25 -14.59 -2.96
CA PHE A 515 20.68 -14.10 -4.28
C PHE A 515 20.89 -15.20 -5.34
N ILE A 516 20.68 -16.48 -5.02
CA ILE A 516 20.90 -17.61 -5.96
C ILE A 516 19.70 -18.55 -6.07
N VAL A 517 18.51 -18.07 -5.69
CA VAL A 517 17.26 -18.87 -5.68
C VAL A 517 16.10 -18.19 -6.41
N TRP A 518 16.24 -16.93 -6.85
CA TRP A 518 15.11 -16.14 -7.39
C TRP A 518 14.39 -16.81 -8.58
N GLY A 519 15.10 -17.61 -9.36
CA GLY A 519 14.56 -18.34 -10.51
C GLY A 519 13.45 -19.33 -10.17
N HIS A 520 13.25 -19.71 -8.89
CA HIS A 520 12.11 -20.58 -8.54
C HIS A 520 10.75 -19.92 -8.78
N HIS A 521 10.67 -18.60 -8.91
CA HIS A 521 9.41 -17.92 -9.27
C HIS A 521 9.13 -17.99 -10.77
N MET A 522 10.06 -18.57 -11.53
CA MET A 522 10.08 -18.60 -12.99
C MET A 522 10.18 -20.05 -13.51
N LEU A 523 9.92 -21.08 -12.69
CA LEU A 523 10.06 -22.48 -13.12
C LEU A 523 9.12 -22.86 -14.28
N THR A 524 8.02 -22.12 -14.43
CA THR A 524 7.00 -22.25 -15.47
C THR A 524 7.21 -21.28 -16.64
N SER A 525 8.27 -20.46 -16.66
CA SER A 525 8.51 -19.46 -17.72
C SER A 525 9.08 -20.04 -19.02
N GLY A 526 9.29 -21.36 -19.10
CA GLY A 526 10.03 -22.00 -20.19
C GLY A 526 11.54 -22.09 -19.97
N MET A 527 12.01 -21.87 -18.73
CA MET A 527 13.41 -21.97 -18.33
C MET A 527 14.07 -23.29 -18.76
N ASP A 528 15.30 -23.20 -19.27
CA ASP A 528 16.13 -24.36 -19.63
C ASP A 528 16.22 -25.39 -18.48
N ALA A 529 16.22 -26.68 -18.85
CA ALA A 529 16.12 -27.77 -17.88
C ALA A 529 17.27 -27.79 -16.87
N PHE A 530 18.49 -27.39 -17.27
CA PHE A 530 19.63 -27.31 -16.37
C PHE A 530 19.42 -26.23 -15.31
N TRP A 531 19.08 -25.01 -15.74
CA TRP A 531 18.82 -23.90 -14.82
C TRP A 531 17.64 -24.18 -13.90
N ARG A 532 16.58 -24.78 -14.44
CA ARG A 532 15.42 -25.20 -13.64
C ARG A 532 15.85 -26.16 -12.53
N ALA A 533 16.62 -27.21 -12.84
CA ALA A 533 17.12 -28.15 -11.84
C ALA A 533 18.04 -27.48 -10.80
N ALA A 534 18.89 -26.55 -11.23
CA ALA A 534 19.77 -25.81 -10.33
C ALA A 534 18.96 -24.99 -9.30
N PHE A 535 17.96 -24.21 -9.75
CA PHE A 535 17.10 -23.43 -8.86
C PHE A 535 16.25 -24.31 -7.94
N MET A 536 15.76 -25.46 -8.42
CA MET A 536 15.06 -26.43 -7.56
C MET A 536 15.94 -26.85 -6.37
N ILE A 537 17.20 -27.24 -6.63
CA ILE A 537 18.13 -27.71 -5.59
C ILE A 537 18.52 -26.58 -4.64
N THR A 538 18.87 -25.40 -5.16
CA THR A 538 19.29 -24.28 -4.31
C THR A 538 18.15 -23.78 -3.44
N THR A 539 16.91 -23.74 -3.95
CA THR A 539 15.74 -23.35 -3.15
C THR A 539 15.44 -24.37 -2.05
N MET A 540 15.53 -25.68 -2.32
CA MET A 540 15.39 -26.70 -1.27
C MET A 540 16.45 -26.56 -0.16
N ALA A 541 17.68 -26.17 -0.51
CA ALA A 541 18.76 -25.99 0.46
C ALA A 541 18.46 -24.87 1.49
N VAL A 542 17.64 -23.87 1.14
CA VAL A 542 17.24 -22.79 2.06
C VAL A 542 16.42 -23.29 3.26
N ALA A 543 15.73 -24.42 3.11
CA ALA A 543 14.98 -25.03 4.20
C ALA A 543 15.88 -25.46 5.37
N ILE A 544 17.16 -25.76 5.11
CA ILE A 544 18.10 -26.24 6.13
C ILE A 544 18.44 -25.15 7.16
N PRO A 545 18.96 -23.96 6.79
CA PRO A 545 19.16 -22.86 7.75
C PRO A 545 17.87 -22.46 8.47
N THR A 546 16.74 -22.45 7.76
CA THR A 546 15.45 -22.06 8.33
C THR A 546 14.99 -23.07 9.39
N GLY A 547 15.07 -24.36 9.09
CA GLY A 547 14.75 -25.45 10.02
C GLY A 547 15.64 -25.43 11.27
N ALA A 548 16.95 -25.21 11.11
CA ALA A 548 17.87 -25.08 12.24
C ALA A 548 17.45 -23.97 13.23
N LYS A 549 16.91 -22.86 12.72
CA LYS A 549 16.39 -21.77 13.56
C LYS A 549 15.14 -22.19 14.35
N ILE A 550 14.23 -22.93 13.73
CA ILE A 550 13.05 -23.51 14.42
C ILE A 550 13.49 -24.40 15.57
N PHE A 551 14.43 -25.32 15.34
CA PHE A 551 14.97 -26.18 16.40
C PHE A 551 15.69 -25.40 17.49
N ASN A 552 16.44 -24.35 17.16
CA ASN A 552 17.09 -23.51 18.16
C ASN A 552 16.06 -22.76 19.04
N TRP A 553 14.96 -22.27 18.48
CA TRP A 553 13.88 -21.68 19.28
C TRP A 553 13.21 -22.71 20.18
N LEU A 554 12.90 -23.91 19.66
CA LEU A 554 12.35 -25.01 20.45
C LEU A 554 13.29 -25.42 21.60
N ALA A 555 14.59 -25.51 21.34
CA ALA A 555 15.60 -25.81 22.35
C ALA A 555 15.75 -24.68 23.39
N THR A 556 15.52 -23.43 23.00
CA THR A 556 15.54 -22.27 23.92
C THR A 556 14.38 -22.35 24.91
N ILE A 557 13.17 -22.69 24.45
CA ILE A 557 11.99 -22.82 25.31
C ILE A 557 11.99 -24.12 26.12
N TRP A 558 12.63 -25.18 25.61
CA TRP A 558 12.73 -26.48 26.29
C TRP A 558 13.39 -26.32 27.66
N GLY A 559 12.71 -26.67 28.75
CA GLY A 559 13.25 -26.52 30.11
C GLY A 559 13.40 -25.07 30.59
N GLY A 560 12.87 -24.09 29.85
CA GLY A 560 12.68 -22.71 30.30
C GLY A 560 11.39 -22.54 31.12
N SER A 561 11.27 -21.40 31.80
CA SER A 561 10.06 -21.03 32.56
C SER A 561 9.31 -19.94 31.81
N LEU A 562 8.49 -20.34 30.84
CA LEU A 562 7.80 -19.42 29.93
C LEU A 562 6.85 -18.45 30.66
N VAL A 563 7.11 -17.16 30.48
CA VAL A 563 6.18 -16.08 30.84
C VAL A 563 5.11 -15.98 29.75
N MET A 564 3.94 -16.55 30.00
CA MET A 564 2.81 -16.62 29.06
C MET A 564 2.03 -15.29 29.02
N LYS A 565 2.64 -14.28 28.39
CA LYS A 565 2.04 -12.97 28.09
C LYS A 565 1.76 -12.85 26.59
N THR A 566 1.05 -11.79 26.20
CA THR A 566 0.57 -11.61 24.83
C THR A 566 1.70 -11.64 23.79
N HIS A 567 2.86 -11.03 24.07
CA HIS A 567 4.03 -11.12 23.19
C HIS A 567 4.49 -12.57 22.96
N THR A 568 4.49 -13.40 24.01
CA THR A 568 4.87 -14.81 23.93
C THR A 568 3.87 -15.61 23.12
N LEU A 569 2.57 -15.34 23.26
CA LEU A 569 1.53 -16.00 22.49
C LEU A 569 1.70 -15.76 20.99
N TRP A 570 1.95 -14.51 20.58
CA TRP A 570 2.23 -14.20 19.17
C TRP A 570 3.52 -14.85 18.68
N ALA A 571 4.58 -14.90 19.48
CA ALA A 571 5.82 -15.59 19.14
C ALA A 571 5.63 -17.12 18.98
N LEU A 572 4.79 -17.75 19.80
CA LEU A 572 4.45 -19.17 19.68
C LEU A 572 3.51 -19.42 18.47
N GLY A 573 2.56 -18.52 18.24
CA GLY A 573 1.71 -18.54 17.05
C GLY A 573 2.55 -18.47 15.77
N PHE A 574 3.55 -17.59 15.76
CA PHE A 574 4.56 -17.51 14.71
C PHE A 574 5.26 -18.85 14.46
N LEU A 575 5.74 -19.53 15.51
CA LEU A 575 6.44 -20.81 15.34
C LEU A 575 5.55 -21.85 14.65
N VAL A 576 4.26 -21.90 15.02
CA VAL A 576 3.30 -22.84 14.43
C VAL A 576 3.02 -22.49 12.97
N THR A 577 2.57 -21.25 12.70
CA THR A 577 2.11 -20.84 11.37
C THR A 577 3.25 -20.76 10.37
N PHE A 578 4.41 -20.25 10.78
CA PHE A 578 5.58 -20.19 9.91
C PHE A 578 6.11 -21.59 9.55
N THR A 579 6.04 -22.56 10.47
CA THR A 579 6.40 -23.96 10.17
C THR A 579 5.45 -24.56 9.14
N LEU A 580 4.13 -24.35 9.31
CA LEU A 580 3.12 -24.81 8.34
C LEU A 580 3.32 -24.17 6.95
N GLY A 581 3.60 -22.87 6.91
CA GLY A 581 3.95 -22.17 5.67
C GLY A 581 5.22 -22.68 5.03
N GLY A 582 6.26 -22.95 5.82
CA GLY A 582 7.50 -23.56 5.33
C GLY A 582 7.27 -24.93 4.70
N ILE A 583 6.42 -25.77 5.31
CA ILE A 583 6.05 -27.08 4.76
C ILE A 583 5.34 -26.93 3.42
N SER A 584 4.36 -26.03 3.29
CA SER A 584 3.70 -25.81 1.99
C SER A 584 4.64 -25.18 0.95
N GLY A 585 5.64 -24.43 1.40
CA GLY A 585 6.68 -23.85 0.53
C GLY A 585 7.53 -24.90 -0.17
N MET A 586 7.75 -26.07 0.46
CA MET A 586 8.59 -27.14 -0.08
C MET A 586 8.01 -27.81 -1.33
N PHE A 587 6.75 -27.54 -1.69
CA PHE A 587 6.17 -28.04 -2.93
C PHE A 587 6.58 -27.21 -4.16
N PHE A 588 6.84 -25.91 -4.01
CA PHE A 588 7.22 -25.01 -5.11
C PHE A 588 8.59 -25.29 -5.74
N PRO A 589 9.66 -25.67 -5.01
CA PRO A 589 10.91 -26.06 -5.65
C PRO A 589 10.84 -27.43 -6.33
N VAL A 590 9.69 -28.12 -6.32
CA VAL A 590 9.48 -29.34 -7.08
C VAL A 590 8.74 -28.96 -8.37
N ALA A 591 9.46 -28.78 -9.48
CA ALA A 591 8.87 -28.28 -10.73
C ALA A 591 7.62 -29.04 -11.20
N GLY A 592 7.55 -30.35 -10.99
CA GLY A 592 6.36 -31.15 -11.32
C GLY A 592 5.12 -30.79 -10.51
N LEU A 593 5.29 -30.37 -9.25
CA LEU A 593 4.20 -29.87 -8.41
C LEU A 593 3.93 -28.39 -8.68
N ASP A 594 4.98 -27.59 -8.91
CA ASP A 594 4.84 -26.18 -9.23
C ASP A 594 4.01 -25.98 -10.51
N ILE A 595 4.17 -26.81 -11.55
CA ILE A 595 3.32 -26.72 -12.75
C ILE A 595 1.80 -26.74 -12.42
N HIS A 596 1.39 -27.49 -11.39
CA HIS A 596 -0.01 -27.55 -10.95
C HIS A 596 -0.38 -26.42 -9.98
N PHE A 597 0.54 -26.04 -9.08
CA PHE A 597 0.26 -25.06 -8.03
C PHE A 597 0.59 -23.61 -8.40
N HIS A 598 1.38 -23.40 -9.46
CA HIS A 598 1.82 -22.10 -9.93
C HIS A 598 0.61 -21.23 -10.26
N ASP A 599 0.62 -20.00 -9.76
CA ASP A 599 -0.47 -19.04 -9.93
C ASP A 599 -1.87 -19.54 -9.52
N SER A 600 -1.95 -20.56 -8.67
CA SER A 600 -3.20 -21.01 -8.03
C SER A 600 -3.40 -20.38 -6.64
N TYR A 601 -4.54 -20.62 -6.02
CA TYR A 601 -4.75 -20.27 -4.61
C TYR A 601 -3.77 -20.96 -3.65
N PHE A 602 -3.05 -22.01 -4.08
CA PHE A 602 -2.03 -22.66 -3.26
C PHE A 602 -0.85 -21.72 -2.98
N VAL A 603 -0.41 -20.93 -3.98
CA VAL A 603 0.68 -19.94 -3.76
C VAL A 603 0.20 -18.78 -2.89
N VAL A 604 -1.07 -18.38 -3.04
CA VAL A 604 -1.69 -17.37 -2.17
C VAL A 604 -1.70 -17.88 -0.72
N ALA A 605 -2.15 -19.11 -0.50
CA ALA A 605 -2.20 -19.74 0.81
C ALA A 605 -0.81 -19.86 1.46
N HIS A 606 0.15 -20.41 0.72
CA HIS A 606 1.53 -20.54 1.17
C HIS A 606 2.12 -19.19 1.58
N PHE A 607 2.01 -18.18 0.70
CA PHE A 607 2.58 -16.87 0.95
C PHE A 607 1.92 -16.19 2.15
N HIS A 608 0.60 -16.26 2.30
CA HIS A 608 -0.06 -15.71 3.49
C HIS A 608 0.35 -16.46 4.77
N TYR A 609 0.65 -17.76 4.68
CA TYR A 609 1.18 -18.53 5.80
C TYR A 609 2.55 -18.05 6.28
N VAL A 610 3.47 -17.79 5.35
CA VAL A 610 4.82 -17.31 5.69
C VAL A 610 4.87 -15.81 5.95
N PHE A 611 4.05 -15.00 5.28
CA PHE A 611 4.08 -13.55 5.41
C PHE A 611 3.25 -13.06 6.61
N ILE A 612 1.98 -13.45 6.73
CA ILE A 612 1.18 -13.04 7.88
C ILE A 612 1.61 -13.84 9.12
N GLY A 613 1.63 -15.17 9.01
CA GLY A 613 2.05 -16.04 10.10
C GLY A 613 3.51 -15.86 10.51
N GLY A 614 4.38 -15.47 9.59
CA GLY A 614 5.78 -15.17 9.87
C GLY A 614 6.04 -13.70 10.22
N THR A 615 5.94 -12.82 9.23
CA THR A 615 6.28 -11.40 9.41
C THR A 615 5.29 -10.69 10.34
N VAL A 616 3.99 -10.74 10.05
CA VAL A 616 2.99 -9.96 10.81
C VAL A 616 2.88 -10.45 12.26
N PHE A 617 2.83 -11.76 12.52
CA PHE A 617 2.79 -12.25 13.91
C PHE A 617 4.07 -11.93 14.68
N GLY A 618 5.23 -11.95 14.02
CA GLY A 618 6.49 -11.48 14.60
C GLY A 618 6.45 -9.99 14.96
N LEU A 619 5.89 -9.16 14.08
CA LEU A 619 5.70 -7.73 14.35
C LEU A 619 4.70 -7.49 15.49
N LEU A 620 3.58 -8.21 15.52
CA LEU A 620 2.60 -8.13 16.61
C LEU A 620 3.23 -8.53 17.95
N SER A 621 4.03 -9.62 17.97
CA SER A 621 4.85 -9.98 19.13
C SER A 621 5.76 -8.83 19.57
N GLY A 622 6.43 -8.18 18.60
CA GLY A 622 7.27 -7.01 18.84
C GLY A 622 6.52 -5.80 19.41
N VAL A 623 5.29 -5.55 18.94
CA VAL A 623 4.42 -4.48 19.48
C VAL A 623 4.17 -4.73 20.95
N TYR A 624 3.65 -5.90 21.34
CA TYR A 624 3.37 -6.19 22.76
C TYR A 624 4.65 -6.20 23.63
N TYR A 625 5.80 -6.55 23.05
CA TYR A 625 7.07 -6.60 23.76
C TYR A 625 7.69 -5.20 23.99
N TRP A 626 7.77 -4.36 22.96
CA TRP A 626 8.43 -3.04 23.06
C TRP A 626 7.48 -1.86 23.25
N TYR A 627 6.16 -2.02 23.18
CA TYR A 627 5.21 -0.95 23.55
C TYR A 627 5.50 -0.30 24.91
N PRO A 628 5.81 -1.04 26.00
CA PRO A 628 6.20 -0.41 27.25
C PRO A 628 7.52 0.35 27.19
N LYS A 629 8.46 -0.06 26.33
CA LYS A 629 9.70 0.69 26.09
C LYS A 629 9.39 2.03 25.41
N VAL A 630 8.45 2.05 24.46
CA VAL A 630 8.08 3.26 23.70
C VAL A 630 7.25 4.23 24.53
N THR A 631 6.32 3.72 25.35
CA THR A 631 5.31 4.55 26.01
C THR A 631 5.47 4.68 27.52
N GLY A 632 6.29 3.83 28.15
CA GLY A 632 6.39 3.72 29.60
C GLY A 632 5.18 3.03 30.25
N ARG A 633 4.28 2.41 29.46
CA ARG A 633 3.08 1.70 29.95
C ARG A 633 2.88 0.36 29.26
N LYS A 634 2.32 -0.63 29.98
CA LYS A 634 1.96 -1.93 29.38
C LYS A 634 0.65 -1.85 28.61
N LEU A 635 0.54 -2.64 27.53
CA LEU A 635 -0.74 -2.95 26.91
C LEU A 635 -1.59 -3.84 27.83
N ASN A 636 -2.91 -3.75 27.72
CA ASN A 636 -3.83 -4.59 28.45
C ASN A 636 -3.74 -6.04 27.96
N GLU A 637 -3.38 -6.96 28.86
CA GLU A 637 -3.19 -8.39 28.52
C GLU A 637 -4.50 -9.13 28.21
N THR A 638 -5.64 -8.72 28.78
CA THR A 638 -6.94 -9.35 28.45
C THR A 638 -7.37 -9.03 27.03
N LEU A 639 -7.28 -7.77 26.63
CA LEU A 639 -7.52 -7.36 25.24
C LEU A 639 -6.48 -7.98 24.30
N GLY A 640 -5.22 -8.07 24.74
CA GLY A 640 -4.15 -8.74 24.00
C GLY A 640 -4.42 -10.23 23.76
N LEU A 641 -4.92 -10.93 24.78
CA LEU A 641 -5.32 -12.33 24.67
C LEU A 641 -6.47 -12.52 23.69
N TRP A 642 -7.52 -11.68 23.75
CA TRP A 642 -8.63 -11.74 22.79
C TRP A 642 -8.17 -11.46 21.37
N HIS A 643 -7.32 -10.46 21.19
CA HIS A 643 -6.71 -10.17 19.89
C HIS A 643 -5.95 -11.39 19.35
N PHE A 644 -5.15 -12.05 20.18
CA PHE A 644 -4.45 -13.27 19.79
C PHE A 644 -5.40 -14.42 19.45
N LEU A 645 -6.34 -14.76 20.33
CA LEU A 645 -7.21 -15.94 20.13
C LEU A 645 -8.10 -15.80 18.90
N ILE A 646 -8.71 -14.63 18.71
CA ILE A 646 -9.57 -14.36 17.56
C ILE A 646 -8.70 -14.28 16.31
N GLY A 647 -7.61 -13.51 16.34
CA GLY A 647 -6.70 -13.33 15.22
C GLY A 647 -6.08 -14.65 14.75
N PHE A 648 -5.48 -15.43 15.64
CA PHE A 648 -4.87 -16.73 15.34
C PHE A 648 -5.87 -17.73 14.74
N SER A 649 -7.06 -17.84 15.32
CA SER A 649 -8.06 -18.84 14.90
C SER A 649 -8.68 -18.47 13.56
N SER A 650 -9.13 -17.21 13.40
CA SER A 650 -9.73 -16.73 12.16
C SER A 650 -8.72 -16.70 11.01
N TYR A 651 -7.46 -16.36 11.27
CA TYR A 651 -6.38 -16.46 10.31
C TYR A 651 -6.25 -17.88 9.73
N ASN A 652 -6.12 -18.91 10.58
CA ASN A 652 -5.99 -20.28 10.08
C ASN A 652 -7.24 -20.71 9.32
N ALA A 653 -8.43 -20.33 9.80
CA ALA A 653 -9.69 -20.63 9.15
C ALA A 653 -9.88 -19.89 7.81
N ALA A 654 -9.23 -18.74 7.61
CA ALA A 654 -9.27 -18.00 6.35
C ALA A 654 -8.24 -18.54 5.34
N PHE A 655 -6.99 -18.76 5.75
CA PHE A 655 -5.92 -19.02 4.79
C PHE A 655 -5.61 -20.51 4.58
N TRP A 656 -5.88 -21.40 5.56
CA TRP A 656 -5.61 -22.83 5.35
C TRP A 656 -6.48 -23.43 4.25
N PRO A 657 -7.80 -23.14 4.18
CA PRO A 657 -8.66 -23.68 3.12
C PRO A 657 -8.26 -23.25 1.71
N MET A 658 -7.52 -22.15 1.57
CA MET A 658 -7.01 -21.73 0.26
C MET A 658 -6.04 -22.75 -0.36
N HIS A 659 -5.32 -23.54 0.44
CA HIS A 659 -4.51 -24.65 -0.11
C HIS A 659 -5.41 -25.67 -0.82
N LYS A 660 -6.59 -25.96 -0.28
CA LYS A 660 -7.56 -26.87 -0.90
C LYS A 660 -8.13 -26.27 -2.19
N LEU A 661 -8.48 -24.98 -2.21
CA LEU A 661 -8.87 -24.26 -3.43
C LEU A 661 -7.79 -24.35 -4.52
N GLY A 662 -6.51 -24.17 -4.14
CA GLY A 662 -5.39 -24.31 -5.05
C GLY A 662 -5.23 -25.73 -5.60
N ILE A 663 -5.37 -26.76 -4.76
CA ILE A 663 -5.35 -28.17 -5.18
C ILE A 663 -6.49 -28.47 -6.17
N MET A 664 -7.67 -27.88 -5.95
CA MET A 664 -8.83 -28.00 -6.84
C MET A 664 -8.66 -27.23 -8.16
N GLY A 665 -7.59 -26.44 -8.30
CA GLY A 665 -7.26 -25.72 -9.54
C GLY A 665 -7.80 -24.29 -9.62
N MET A 666 -8.24 -23.68 -8.51
CA MET A 666 -8.68 -22.28 -8.52
C MET A 666 -7.49 -21.35 -8.81
N PRO A 667 -7.46 -20.62 -9.94
CA PRO A 667 -6.40 -19.68 -10.25
C PRO A 667 -6.50 -18.43 -9.38
N ARG A 668 -5.37 -17.83 -9.03
CA ARG A 668 -5.33 -16.51 -8.38
C ARG A 668 -5.76 -15.42 -9.38
N ARG A 669 -6.14 -14.24 -8.88
CA ARG A 669 -6.57 -13.08 -9.69
C ARG A 669 -7.81 -13.34 -10.56
N THR A 670 -8.63 -14.28 -10.12
CA THR A 670 -9.91 -14.60 -10.74
C THR A 670 -10.98 -13.70 -10.14
N HIS A 671 -11.60 -12.82 -10.92
CA HIS A 671 -12.66 -11.90 -10.45
C HIS A 671 -13.95 -12.64 -10.04
N SER A 672 -14.31 -13.69 -10.78
CA SER A 672 -15.54 -14.46 -10.57
C SER A 672 -15.34 -15.95 -10.93
N TYR A 673 -16.17 -16.82 -10.36
CA TYR A 673 -16.17 -18.26 -10.60
C TYR A 673 -17.59 -18.79 -10.71
N LEU A 674 -17.75 -19.95 -11.36
CA LEU A 674 -19.05 -20.63 -11.53
C LEU A 674 -19.33 -21.59 -10.37
N GLU A 675 -20.60 -21.85 -10.08
CA GLU A 675 -21.01 -22.75 -9.00
C GLU A 675 -20.50 -24.18 -9.20
N GLU A 676 -20.46 -24.67 -10.45
CA GLU A 676 -20.05 -26.03 -10.82
C GLU A 676 -18.56 -26.31 -10.55
N THR A 677 -17.75 -25.25 -10.35
CA THR A 677 -16.35 -25.40 -9.96
C THR A 677 -16.18 -26.00 -8.56
N GLY A 678 -17.22 -25.95 -7.72
CA GLY A 678 -17.17 -26.37 -6.32
C GLY A 678 -16.38 -25.43 -5.40
N PHE A 679 -16.02 -24.23 -5.86
CA PHE A 679 -15.24 -23.26 -5.06
C PHE A 679 -16.08 -22.44 -4.07
N ALA A 680 -17.41 -22.46 -4.19
CA ALA A 680 -18.33 -21.57 -3.47
C ALA A 680 -18.23 -21.70 -1.95
N GLU A 681 -18.35 -22.92 -1.40
CA GLU A 681 -18.34 -23.14 0.05
C GLU A 681 -17.01 -22.69 0.69
N TYR A 682 -15.90 -23.02 0.04
CA TYR A 682 -14.57 -22.61 0.49
C TYR A 682 -14.41 -21.09 0.43
N ASN A 683 -14.81 -20.45 -0.67
CA ASN A 683 -14.68 -19.00 -0.78
C ASN A 683 -15.57 -18.24 0.21
N MET A 684 -16.80 -18.70 0.45
CA MET A 684 -17.66 -18.11 1.47
C MET A 684 -17.02 -18.21 2.85
N ALA A 685 -16.54 -19.40 3.24
CA ALA A 685 -15.85 -19.60 4.52
C ALA A 685 -14.61 -18.70 4.65
N VAL A 686 -13.75 -18.70 3.62
CA VAL A 686 -12.55 -17.84 3.56
C VAL A 686 -12.92 -16.38 3.74
N SER A 687 -13.99 -15.89 3.09
CA SER A 687 -14.44 -14.51 3.21
C SER A 687 -14.91 -14.20 4.63
N ILE A 688 -15.76 -15.03 5.24
CA ILE A 688 -16.23 -14.84 6.62
C ILE A 688 -15.05 -14.72 7.58
N PHE A 689 -14.09 -15.65 7.51
CA PHE A 689 -12.94 -15.65 8.41
C PHE A 689 -11.93 -14.54 8.11
N ALA A 690 -11.81 -14.11 6.86
CA ALA A 690 -11.02 -12.93 6.51
C ALA A 690 -11.60 -11.65 7.17
N PHE A 691 -12.93 -11.50 7.19
CA PHE A 691 -13.58 -10.39 7.91
C PHE A 691 -13.35 -10.46 9.41
N ILE A 692 -13.49 -11.63 10.03
CA ILE A 692 -13.21 -11.80 11.47
C ILE A 692 -11.75 -11.46 11.78
N PHE A 693 -10.81 -11.91 10.94
CA PHE A 693 -9.39 -11.60 11.08
C PHE A 693 -9.12 -10.10 10.95
N GLY A 694 -9.70 -9.43 9.95
CA GLY A 694 -9.58 -7.99 9.73
C GLY A 694 -10.13 -7.18 10.92
N ILE A 695 -11.33 -7.52 11.40
CA ILE A 695 -11.95 -6.86 12.56
C ILE A 695 -11.14 -7.08 13.84
N SER A 696 -10.49 -8.24 14.00
CA SER A 696 -9.65 -8.50 15.18
C SER A 696 -8.50 -7.51 15.34
N GLN A 697 -8.01 -6.90 14.24
CA GLN A 697 -6.96 -5.89 14.30
C GLN A 697 -7.42 -4.61 15.02
N LEU A 698 -8.72 -4.32 15.03
CA LEU A 698 -9.29 -3.19 15.78
C LEU A 698 -9.16 -3.38 17.30
N LEU A 699 -9.03 -4.62 17.78
CA LEU A 699 -8.73 -4.88 19.20
C LEU A 699 -7.34 -4.36 19.57
N LEU A 700 -6.35 -4.49 18.69
CA LEU A 700 -5.03 -3.90 18.90
C LEU A 700 -5.10 -2.37 18.91
N VAL A 701 -5.80 -1.80 17.93
CA VAL A 701 -6.00 -0.34 17.83
C VAL A 701 -6.58 0.19 19.14
N TRP A 702 -7.68 -0.41 19.60
CA TRP A 702 -8.32 -0.06 20.86
C TRP A 702 -7.39 -0.23 22.07
N ASN A 703 -6.61 -1.32 22.11
CA ASN A 703 -5.68 -1.59 23.19
C ASN A 703 -4.55 -0.55 23.25
N ILE A 704 -3.98 -0.14 22.11
CA ILE A 704 -2.98 0.93 22.02
C ILE A 704 -3.55 2.23 22.60
N PHE A 705 -4.73 2.67 22.15
CA PHE A 705 -5.34 3.91 22.63
C PHE A 705 -5.68 3.85 24.12
N SER A 706 -6.36 2.79 24.58
CA SER A 706 -6.79 2.65 25.97
C SER A 706 -5.60 2.54 26.93
N SER A 707 -4.60 1.72 26.58
CA SER A 707 -3.43 1.47 27.43
C SER A 707 -2.42 2.62 27.40
N GLY A 708 -2.34 3.38 26.30
CA GLY A 708 -1.55 4.61 26.25
C GLY A 708 -1.98 5.64 27.31
N ARG A 709 -3.27 5.67 27.68
CA ARG A 709 -3.82 6.54 28.71
C ARG A 709 -3.83 5.89 30.10
N ASN A 710 -4.32 4.67 30.18
CA ASN A 710 -4.71 4.02 31.44
C ASN A 710 -3.82 2.82 31.83
N GLY A 711 -2.86 2.42 30.98
CA GLY A 711 -2.04 1.23 31.19
C GLY A 711 -1.11 1.37 32.40
N GLU A 712 -0.75 0.25 33.02
CA GLU A 712 0.18 0.20 34.17
C GLU A 712 1.51 0.88 33.80
N PRO A 713 1.95 1.93 34.53
CA PRO A 713 3.27 2.52 34.36
C PRO A 713 4.37 1.52 34.67
N VAL A 714 5.46 1.54 33.90
CA VAL A 714 6.58 0.63 34.08
C VAL A 714 7.92 1.35 34.18
N GLY A 715 8.88 0.67 34.80
CA GLY A 715 10.27 1.10 34.80
C GLY A 715 11.01 0.77 33.50
N LYS A 716 12.33 0.72 33.62
CA LYS A 716 13.26 0.48 32.50
C LYS A 716 13.04 -0.88 31.82
N ASP A 717 12.85 -1.92 32.63
CA ASP A 717 12.77 -3.31 32.19
C ASP A 717 11.54 -4.01 32.79
N PRO A 718 10.40 -4.00 32.08
CA PRO A 718 9.18 -4.65 32.54
C PRO A 718 9.20 -6.18 32.41
N TRP A 719 10.14 -6.75 31.65
CA TRP A 719 10.12 -8.16 31.24
C TRP A 719 11.31 -8.98 31.76
N GLY A 720 12.37 -8.33 32.23
CA GLY A 720 13.63 -8.99 32.57
C GLY A 720 14.50 -9.26 31.34
N GLY A 721 14.55 -8.32 30.39
CA GLY A 721 15.25 -8.46 29.12
C GLY A 721 16.79 -8.47 29.24
N TRP A 722 17.46 -9.00 28.21
CA TRP A 722 18.91 -9.23 28.21
C TRP A 722 19.73 -8.12 27.56
N SER A 723 19.11 -7.40 26.64
CA SER A 723 19.73 -6.46 25.69
C SER A 723 19.78 -5.02 26.23
N LEU A 724 20.58 -4.16 25.58
CA LEU A 724 20.90 -2.81 26.05
C LEU A 724 19.72 -1.87 26.20
N GLU A 725 18.69 -2.00 25.38
CA GLU A 725 17.49 -1.18 25.41
C GLU A 725 16.78 -1.23 26.77
N TRP A 726 16.95 -2.34 27.51
CA TRP A 726 16.36 -2.52 28.84
C TRP A 726 17.16 -1.84 29.96
N SER A 727 18.38 -1.36 29.68
CA SER A 727 19.20 -0.61 30.64
C SER A 727 18.83 0.89 30.74
N THR A 728 18.14 1.42 29.72
CA THR A 728 17.70 2.82 29.65
C THR A 728 16.24 2.99 30.07
N SER A 729 15.79 4.22 30.32
CA SER A 729 14.41 4.51 30.73
C SER A 729 13.37 4.09 29.68
N SER A 730 12.11 4.10 30.09
CA SER A 730 10.96 3.83 29.23
C SER A 730 9.97 5.00 29.40
N PRO A 731 9.85 5.93 28.43
CA PRO A 731 10.63 6.03 27.19
C PRO A 731 12.12 6.35 27.39
N PRO A 732 13.01 5.98 26.45
CA PRO A 732 14.42 6.40 26.47
C PRO A 732 14.58 7.91 26.28
N PRO A 733 15.63 8.54 26.85
CA PRO A 733 15.90 9.97 26.69
C PRO A 733 16.50 10.27 25.30
N THR A 734 16.66 11.56 25.00
CA THR A 734 17.40 12.04 23.83
C THR A 734 18.58 12.90 24.31
N PRO A 735 19.84 12.52 24.00
CA PRO A 735 20.28 11.32 23.29
C PRO A 735 20.01 10.02 24.07
N SER A 736 19.95 8.89 23.37
CA SER A 736 19.53 7.58 23.91
C SER A 736 20.38 7.07 25.09
N PHE A 737 21.67 7.43 25.10
CA PHE A 737 22.60 7.20 26.21
C PHE A 737 23.43 8.47 26.45
N HIS A 738 23.49 8.93 27.71
CA HIS A 738 24.38 10.04 28.10
C HIS A 738 25.84 9.58 28.05
N ASP A 739 26.15 8.48 28.74
CA ASP A 739 27.42 7.77 28.71
C ASP A 739 27.29 6.51 27.87
N ILE A 740 28.22 6.29 26.95
CA ILE A 740 28.19 5.11 26.07
C ILE A 740 28.43 3.85 26.94
N PRO A 741 27.49 2.89 26.96
CA PRO A 741 27.66 1.68 27.76
C PRO A 741 28.81 0.82 27.23
N THR A 742 29.40 -0.03 28.07
CA THR A 742 30.36 -1.05 27.60
C THR A 742 29.79 -2.43 27.87
N GLN A 743 29.71 -3.28 26.83
CA GLN A 743 29.18 -4.64 26.95
C GLN A 743 30.24 -5.56 27.57
N GLY A 744 29.95 -6.11 28.75
CA GLY A 744 30.74 -7.18 29.35
C GLY A 744 30.38 -8.57 28.81
N ASP A 745 31.14 -9.60 29.23
CA ASP A 745 30.79 -11.00 28.99
C ASP A 745 30.31 -11.65 30.28
N MET A 746 29.09 -12.21 30.29
CA MET A 746 28.64 -12.99 31.45
C MET A 746 29.48 -14.25 31.68
N ASN A 747 30.11 -14.81 30.64
CA ASN A 747 30.96 -15.99 30.80
C ASN A 747 32.31 -15.64 31.47
N GLU A 748 32.79 -14.40 31.31
CA GLU A 748 33.98 -13.91 32.04
C GLU A 748 33.68 -13.64 33.52
N LEU A 749 32.44 -13.27 33.85
CA LEU A 749 31.98 -13.03 35.22
C LEU A 749 31.61 -14.30 36.00
N TYR A 750 31.25 -15.38 35.30
CA TYR A 750 30.79 -16.66 35.88
C TYR A 750 31.69 -17.86 35.56
N GLY A 751 32.93 -17.62 35.11
CA GLY A 751 33.92 -18.68 34.95
C GLY A 751 34.03 -19.54 36.22
N HIS A 752 33.53 -20.77 36.14
CA HIS A 752 33.56 -21.84 37.13
C HIS A 752 33.18 -21.47 38.59
N HIS A 753 31.98 -21.92 38.99
CA HIS A 753 31.60 -22.19 40.39
C HIS A 753 32.13 -21.21 41.44
N HIS A 754 31.47 -20.07 41.63
CA HIS A 754 31.40 -19.50 42.99
C HIS A 754 30.03 -18.89 43.26
N ASP A 755 29.37 -19.47 44.26
CA ASP A 755 28.19 -18.93 44.93
C ASP A 755 28.51 -17.56 45.53
N SER A 756 27.77 -16.54 45.11
CA SER A 756 27.62 -15.33 45.91
C SER A 756 26.17 -14.87 45.80
N GLY A 757 25.45 -14.98 46.92
CA GLY A 757 24.01 -14.85 47.05
C GLY A 757 23.50 -13.42 47.04
N ASP A 758 23.86 -12.64 46.01
CA ASP A 758 23.38 -11.27 45.87
C ASP A 758 22.48 -11.16 44.62
N LYS A 759 21.18 -10.98 44.85
CA LYS A 759 20.11 -10.91 43.82
C LYS A 759 20.13 -9.55 43.11
N LYS A 760 21.23 -9.24 42.41
CA LYS A 760 21.26 -8.14 41.42
C LYS A 760 20.64 -8.60 40.10
N SER A 761 19.96 -7.70 39.39
CA SER A 761 19.37 -8.03 38.08
C SER A 761 20.46 -8.38 37.06
N VAL A 762 20.14 -9.20 36.06
CA VAL A 762 21.14 -9.63 35.06
C VAL A 762 21.72 -8.44 34.28
N ALA A 763 20.91 -7.41 34.04
CA ALA A 763 21.36 -6.17 33.40
C ALA A 763 22.41 -5.41 34.24
N GLU A 764 22.25 -5.34 35.56
CA GLU A 764 23.25 -4.69 36.44
C GLU A 764 24.58 -5.46 36.51
N LYS A 765 24.55 -6.77 36.23
CA LYS A 765 25.76 -7.61 36.14
C LYS A 765 26.43 -7.50 34.78
N LEU A 766 25.66 -7.24 33.71
CA LEU A 766 26.14 -7.12 32.32
C LEU A 766 26.73 -5.73 31.99
N TRP A 767 26.27 -4.67 32.66
CA TRP A 767 26.57 -3.28 32.30
C TRP A 767 27.18 -2.51 33.49
N LYS A 768 28.48 -2.21 33.43
CA LYS A 768 29.12 -1.32 34.41
C LYS A 768 28.94 0.14 33.97
N ALA A 769 28.01 0.86 34.59
CA ALA A 769 28.02 2.33 34.57
C ALA A 769 28.51 2.84 35.94
N LYS A 770 29.48 3.76 35.96
CA LYS A 770 29.88 4.42 37.20
C LYS A 770 28.76 5.38 37.63
N PRO A 771 28.27 5.31 38.88
CA PRO A 771 27.31 6.30 39.36
C PRO A 771 27.98 7.67 39.47
N LYS A 772 27.20 8.71 39.16
CA LYS A 772 27.62 10.12 39.22
C LYS A 772 28.00 10.47 40.67
N GLY A 773 29.26 10.85 40.90
CA GLY A 773 29.72 11.39 42.20
C GLY A 773 30.96 10.74 42.85
N ALA A 774 31.69 9.86 42.16
CA ALA A 774 32.96 9.32 42.68
C ALA A 774 34.15 9.87 41.89
N GLU A 775 34.44 11.15 42.08
CA GLU A 775 35.78 11.71 41.94
C GLU A 775 36.24 12.12 43.34
N GLU A 776 37.18 11.35 43.90
CA GLU A 776 38.19 11.82 44.86
C GLU A 776 39.55 11.63 44.20
#